data_AF-A0A375J7H7-F1
#
_entry.id   AF-A0A375J7H7-F1
#
_cell.length_a   1.000
_cell.length_b   1.000
_cell.length_c   1.000
_cell.angle_alpha   90.00
_cell.angle_beta   90.00
_cell.angle_gamma   90.00
#
_symmetry.space_group_name_H-M   'P 1'
#
loop_
_entity.id
_entity.type
_entity.pdbx_description
1 polymer ?
#
loop_
_entity_poly.entity_id
_entity_poly.type
_entity_poly.pdbx_seq_one_letter_code
_entity_poly.pdbx_strand_id
1 'polypeptide(L)'
;MERLWDDAALMAALQQPDAYPHPAPAVQVVETHISRVFLAGDYAYKVRKAVRFDYVDFSTAQARHDDCATELRLNRRFAPALYLDVVPIVQGPTPGSVRIGGGGIPIEHAVRMRRFDQDDLLSARVAVNRLEPCHIDGLARSMAGFHQAQPPAAPTGNFGTPARVAATLADCLRAIEQLEPANHLASRVARRARGEASRLTGAFWARLRNGHVRECHGDLHLGNIVLLNGVPTPFDCLEFDAALRWTDTISDLAFPVMDLLHHGQGTLAYRLLNGYLEQSGDYGALAVLPFYLAMRSLVRARVLLEHASQKRAEGAYVPSDQAEVGRLLALAWRCLRRRCGTIVLMHGLSGSGKSTVAAQLCEAGSMIRVRSDALRKRLHRGVMPCGGWYATEERARAYRRLLAVCRLGCRAGFPMIADATFLLRAERERVAAQARRLGVPFAIVDCEANPETLRARIAARASAGGDPSDADEKVLAWQMLVQEPLTEAERACVASPASFIRAARGNVWHPSSPTTPGNAPSKLVDGAQATVRESAYIPLCWRRAKSACAALCNECEPPMNELKRIPYQPIKDLLPRPASGTSERVMPLPQPDRTNGLPLMGALWQRMSTREFDEQPLSQQQLSELLWAAAGVNRSHGSGRTAPSPHGEAVIEVYAALPAGLYRYDAIHHCLVLKRAVDVRSMTGYQDFVGKAPVDLVYVANHGRMQEVPPGLRETFAAAAAGAMVQNAYLYCASAGLGAVVRGWLNRRQLAEHMSLNEDEVPILSQTIGKPAPHDSAPV
;
A
#
# COMPACT_ATOMS: atom_id res chain seq x y z
N MET A 1 -34.99 28.29 35.01
CA MET A 1 -33.66 28.44 35.63
C MET A 1 -32.79 29.20 34.63
N GLU A 2 -32.73 30.51 34.79
CA GLU A 2 -31.87 31.39 34.00
C GLU A 2 -30.41 30.95 34.13
N ARG A 3 -29.65 30.98 33.02
CA ARG A 3 -28.23 30.60 33.00
C ARG A 3 -27.46 31.60 33.88
N LEU A 4 -27.18 31.20 35.12
CA LEU A 4 -26.30 31.91 36.07
C LEU A 4 -24.86 32.11 35.52
N TRP A 5 -24.50 31.43 34.45
CA TRP A 5 -23.20 31.48 33.80
C TRP A 5 -23.37 31.60 32.29
N ASP A 6 -22.89 32.70 31.70
CA ASP A 6 -22.55 32.75 30.28
C ASP A 6 -21.08 32.33 30.05
N ASP A 7 -20.69 32.17 28.79
CA ASP A 7 -19.33 31.72 28.44
C ASP A 7 -18.25 32.68 28.95
N ALA A 8 -18.48 34.00 28.85
CA ALA A 8 -17.51 35.01 29.26
C ALA A 8 -17.30 35.01 30.77
N ALA A 9 -18.38 34.95 31.55
CA ALA A 9 -18.35 34.88 33.00
C ALA A 9 -17.62 33.62 33.49
N LEU A 10 -17.92 32.46 32.89
CA LEU A 10 -17.26 31.20 33.25
C LEU A 10 -15.75 31.26 32.96
N MET A 11 -15.35 31.77 31.80
CA MET A 11 -13.94 31.85 31.44
C MET A 11 -13.17 32.84 32.32
N ALA A 12 -13.77 34.00 32.66
CA ALA A 12 -13.16 34.97 33.56
C ALA A 12 -12.96 34.39 34.97
N ALA A 13 -13.93 33.60 35.45
CA ALA A 13 -13.83 32.93 36.74
C ALA A 13 -12.75 31.82 36.74
N LEU A 14 -12.60 31.08 35.64
CA LEU A 14 -11.55 30.05 35.50
C LEU A 14 -10.12 30.64 35.42
N GLN A 15 -9.97 31.93 35.13
CA GLN A 15 -8.66 32.59 35.19
C GLN A 15 -8.24 32.97 36.62
N GLN A 16 -9.14 32.88 37.60
CA GLN A 16 -8.81 33.20 38.98
C GLN A 16 -8.04 32.04 39.65
N PRO A 17 -6.90 32.32 40.33
CA PRO A 17 -6.14 31.30 41.06
C PRO A 17 -6.96 30.45 42.03
N ASP A 18 -7.95 31.05 42.69
CA ASP A 18 -8.80 30.39 43.69
C ASP A 18 -9.78 29.38 43.10
N ALA A 19 -9.90 29.33 41.77
CA ALA A 19 -10.69 28.30 41.08
C ALA A 19 -10.07 26.90 41.18
N TYR A 20 -8.77 26.79 41.51
CA TYR A 20 -8.02 25.54 41.45
C TYR A 20 -7.79 24.96 42.86
N PRO A 21 -7.86 23.62 43.03
CA PRO A 21 -7.69 22.97 44.34
C PRO A 21 -6.23 22.90 44.80
N HIS A 22 -5.29 23.48 44.04
CA HIS A 22 -3.86 23.50 44.30
C HIS A 22 -3.31 24.90 44.03
N PRO A 23 -2.11 25.25 44.52
CA PRO A 23 -1.49 26.53 44.21
C PRO A 23 -1.39 26.78 42.69
N ALA A 24 -1.90 27.92 42.23
CA ALA A 24 -1.90 28.33 40.83
C ALA A 24 -1.74 29.87 40.73
N PRO A 25 -0.57 30.42 41.13
CA PRO A 25 -0.38 31.87 41.30
C PRO A 25 -0.59 32.67 40.00
N ALA A 26 -0.43 32.01 38.85
CA ALA A 26 -0.79 32.56 37.55
C ALA A 26 -1.48 31.48 36.72
N VAL A 27 -2.52 31.89 35.99
CA VAL A 27 -3.25 31.04 35.05
C VAL A 27 -3.03 31.59 33.64
N GLN A 28 -2.42 30.80 32.78
CA GLN A 28 -2.26 31.14 31.37
C GLN A 28 -3.34 30.45 30.56
N VAL A 29 -3.93 31.14 29.58
CA VAL A 29 -4.97 30.56 28.72
C VAL A 29 -4.41 30.37 27.32
N VAL A 30 -4.52 29.15 26.82
CA VAL A 30 -4.24 28.79 25.42
C VAL A 30 -5.55 28.43 24.75
N GLU A 31 -5.90 29.12 23.67
CA GLU A 31 -7.17 28.92 22.98
C GLU A 31 -6.99 28.21 21.64
N THR A 32 -7.88 27.26 21.35
CA THR A 32 -8.00 26.55 20.07
C THR A 32 -9.39 26.79 19.47
N HIS A 33 -9.67 26.24 18.29
CA HIS A 33 -10.96 26.39 17.61
C HIS A 33 -12.15 25.87 18.44
N ILE A 34 -11.93 24.80 19.19
CA ILE A 34 -13.00 24.08 19.92
C ILE A 34 -12.77 24.00 21.43
N SER A 35 -11.63 24.48 21.94
CA SER A 35 -11.25 24.36 23.36
C SER A 35 -10.49 25.58 23.89
N ARG A 36 -10.49 25.75 25.21
CA ARG A 36 -9.57 26.62 25.95
C ARG A 36 -8.84 25.78 26.98
N VAL A 37 -7.52 25.94 27.06
CA VAL A 37 -6.64 25.23 27.99
C VAL A 37 -6.14 26.22 29.03
N PHE A 38 -6.48 25.98 30.29
CA PHE A 38 -6.00 26.77 31.42
C PHE A 38 -4.79 26.09 32.05
N LEU A 39 -3.63 26.72 31.95
CA LEU A 39 -2.38 26.26 32.54
C LEU A 39 -2.27 26.85 33.96
N ALA A 40 -2.49 26.00 34.96
CA ALA A 40 -2.57 26.38 36.37
C ALA A 40 -1.57 25.53 37.18
N GLY A 41 -0.46 26.14 37.61
CA GLY A 41 0.62 25.43 38.28
C GLY A 41 1.15 24.26 37.43
N ASP A 42 1.17 23.06 38.02
CA ASP A 42 1.65 21.81 37.40
C ASP A 42 0.61 21.14 36.48
N TYR A 43 -0.59 21.73 36.34
CA TYR A 43 -1.70 21.13 35.62
C TYR A 43 -2.19 21.99 34.46
N ALA A 44 -2.83 21.33 33.51
CA ALA A 44 -3.56 21.94 32.41
C ALA A 44 -5.01 21.44 32.42
N TYR A 45 -5.96 22.34 32.22
CA TYR A 45 -7.39 22.05 32.22
C TYR A 45 -7.98 22.44 30.87
N LYS A 46 -8.32 21.45 30.04
CA LYS A 46 -8.91 21.67 28.71
C LYS A 46 -10.43 21.66 28.82
N VAL A 47 -11.05 22.80 28.54
CA VAL A 47 -12.50 23.04 28.56
C VAL A 47 -12.99 23.24 27.14
N ARG A 48 -14.10 22.60 26.76
CA ARG A 48 -14.69 22.75 25.43
C ARG A 48 -15.45 24.07 25.30
N LYS A 49 -15.32 24.71 24.14
CA LYS A 49 -16.09 25.92 23.80
C LYS A 49 -17.51 25.53 23.40
N ALA A 50 -18.49 26.38 23.74
CA ALA A 50 -19.87 26.20 23.31
C ALA A 50 -20.03 26.63 21.83
N VAL A 51 -19.59 25.77 20.91
CA VAL A 51 -19.56 26.04 19.45
C VAL A 51 -20.32 24.98 18.66
N ARG A 52 -20.72 25.34 17.44
CA ARG A 52 -21.31 24.41 16.47
C ARG A 52 -20.68 24.66 15.09
N PHE A 53 -20.00 23.65 14.58
CA PHE A 53 -19.38 23.62 13.26
C PHE A 53 -19.93 22.43 12.45
N ASP A 54 -19.64 22.40 11.15
CA ASP A 54 -20.10 21.34 10.23
C ASP A 54 -19.60 19.93 10.60
N TYR A 55 -18.58 19.84 11.45
CA TYR A 55 -17.94 18.60 11.87
C TYR A 55 -18.04 18.33 13.38
N VAL A 56 -18.58 19.25 14.18
CA VAL A 56 -18.73 19.07 15.64
C VAL A 56 -19.83 19.97 16.22
N ASP A 57 -20.66 19.42 17.11
CA ASP A 57 -21.69 20.17 17.83
C ASP A 57 -21.46 20.07 19.35
N PHE A 58 -20.91 21.14 19.91
CA PHE A 58 -20.67 21.31 21.34
C PHE A 58 -21.61 22.35 21.96
N SER A 59 -22.79 22.56 21.37
CA SER A 59 -23.80 23.49 21.88
C SER A 59 -24.34 23.10 23.26
N THR A 60 -24.31 21.81 23.63
CA THR A 60 -24.80 21.31 24.91
C THR A 60 -23.66 20.93 25.86
N ALA A 61 -23.87 21.12 27.17
CA ALA A 61 -22.90 20.71 28.20
C ALA A 61 -22.68 19.19 28.22
N GLN A 62 -23.72 18.40 27.93
CA GLN A 62 -23.61 16.94 27.84
C GLN A 62 -22.67 16.52 26.71
N ALA A 63 -22.82 17.11 25.51
CA ALA A 63 -21.93 16.81 24.38
C ALA A 63 -20.46 17.13 24.70
N ARG A 64 -20.21 18.24 25.41
CA ARG A 64 -18.86 18.63 25.85
C ARG A 64 -18.30 17.67 26.89
N HIS A 65 -19.12 17.20 27.83
CA HIS A 65 -18.73 16.18 28.81
C HIS A 65 -18.38 14.85 28.13
N ASP A 66 -19.23 14.36 27.21
CA ASP A 66 -19.02 13.09 26.52
C ASP A 66 -17.75 13.12 25.65
N ASP A 67 -17.45 14.28 25.06
CA ASP A 67 -16.21 14.52 24.34
C ASP A 67 -14.99 14.56 25.27
N CYS A 68 -15.08 15.20 26.44
CA CYS A 68 -14.01 15.14 27.45
C CYS A 68 -13.70 13.69 27.89
N ALA A 69 -14.74 12.88 28.10
CA ALA A 69 -14.58 11.46 28.43
C ALA A 69 -13.93 10.67 27.27
N THR A 70 -14.31 11.00 26.03
CA THR A 70 -13.74 10.40 24.82
C THR A 70 -12.27 10.77 24.65
N GLU A 71 -11.90 12.04 24.81
CA GLU A 71 -10.52 12.52 24.79
C GLU A 71 -9.68 11.79 25.85
N LEU A 72 -10.17 11.70 27.08
CA LEU A 72 -9.48 11.00 28.17
C LEU A 72 -9.23 9.53 27.80
N ARG A 73 -10.27 8.82 27.33
CA ARG A 73 -10.16 7.41 26.90
C ARG A 73 -9.11 7.25 25.79
N LEU A 74 -9.16 8.10 24.77
CA LEU A 74 -8.30 7.98 23.60
C LEU A 74 -6.84 8.23 23.95
N ASN A 75 -6.57 9.27 24.72
CA ASN A 75 -5.21 9.72 25.02
C ASN A 75 -4.53 8.90 26.12
N ARG A 76 -5.27 8.37 27.10
CA ARG A 76 -4.69 7.48 28.13
C ARG A 76 -4.08 6.19 27.57
N ARG A 77 -4.43 5.82 26.32
CA ARG A 77 -3.79 4.70 25.61
C ARG A 77 -2.31 4.97 25.27
N PHE A 78 -1.94 6.24 25.11
CA PHE A 78 -0.58 6.66 24.80
C PHE A 78 0.11 7.33 25.99
N ALA A 79 -0.60 8.23 26.68
CA ALA A 79 -0.05 9.12 27.68
C ALA A 79 -0.84 9.06 29.01
N PRO A 80 -0.92 7.89 29.68
CA PRO A 80 -1.69 7.75 30.93
C PRO A 80 -1.13 8.59 32.08
N ALA A 81 0.16 8.95 32.03
CA ALA A 81 0.78 9.85 33.01
C ALA A 81 0.43 11.33 32.76
N LEU A 82 0.04 11.68 31.52
CA LEU A 82 -0.31 13.03 31.11
C LEU A 82 -1.80 13.30 31.32
N TYR A 83 -2.67 12.38 30.93
CA TYR A 83 -4.14 12.51 31.02
C TYR A 83 -4.67 11.84 32.29
N LEU A 84 -5.14 12.64 33.24
CA LEU A 84 -5.43 12.17 34.60
C LEU A 84 -6.90 11.75 34.75
N ASP A 85 -7.83 12.68 34.55
CA ASP A 85 -9.28 12.48 34.71
C ASP A 85 -10.10 13.60 34.05
N VAL A 86 -11.41 13.41 34.00
CA VAL A 86 -12.39 14.47 33.70
C VAL A 86 -12.91 14.98 35.04
N VAL A 87 -12.81 16.29 35.26
CA VAL A 87 -13.21 16.95 36.50
C VAL A 87 -14.39 17.89 36.28
N PRO A 88 -15.37 17.94 37.21
CA PRO A 88 -16.44 18.91 37.12
C PRO A 88 -15.95 20.31 37.50
N ILE A 89 -16.52 21.31 36.86
CA ILE A 89 -16.42 22.72 37.24
C ILE A 89 -17.74 23.08 37.90
N VAL A 90 -17.69 23.42 39.18
CA VAL A 90 -18.87 23.72 40.00
C VAL A 90 -18.83 25.17 40.47
N GLN A 91 -19.96 25.66 40.98
CA GLN A 91 -20.00 26.98 41.62
C GLN A 91 -19.09 27.00 42.84
N GLY A 92 -18.30 28.06 42.96
CA GLY A 92 -17.40 28.30 44.08
C GLY A 92 -18.13 28.83 45.32
N PRO A 93 -17.40 29.03 46.43
CA PRO A 93 -17.99 29.43 47.71
C PRO A 93 -18.56 30.85 47.70
N THR A 94 -18.08 31.71 46.80
CA THR A 94 -18.58 33.09 46.64
C THR A 94 -19.38 33.25 45.34
N PRO A 95 -20.41 34.12 45.31
CA PRO A 95 -21.15 34.40 44.08
C PRO A 95 -20.22 34.83 42.94
N GLY A 96 -20.39 34.26 41.74
CA GLY A 96 -19.54 34.54 40.58
C GLY A 96 -18.15 33.89 40.60
N SER A 97 -17.84 33.07 41.61
CA SER A 97 -16.64 32.20 41.60
C SER A 97 -16.97 30.78 41.12
N VAL A 98 -15.98 30.10 40.58
CA VAL A 98 -16.04 28.66 40.26
C VAL A 98 -14.98 27.90 41.04
N ARG A 99 -15.14 26.58 41.13
CA ARG A 99 -14.13 25.68 41.64
C ARG A 99 -14.01 24.46 40.73
N ILE A 100 -12.78 24.09 40.42
CA ILE A 100 -12.46 22.85 39.73
C ILE A 100 -12.41 21.71 40.75
N GLY A 101 -13.26 20.71 40.50
CA GLY A 101 -13.46 19.58 41.40
C GLY A 101 -14.33 19.91 42.63
N GLY A 102 -14.81 18.86 43.28
CA GLY A 102 -15.65 18.92 44.49
C GLY A 102 -17.12 18.54 44.28
N GLY A 103 -17.90 18.54 45.35
CA GLY A 103 -19.34 18.23 45.32
C GLY A 103 -20.20 19.41 44.88
N GLY A 104 -21.19 19.16 44.03
CA GLY A 104 -22.12 20.15 43.50
C GLY A 104 -22.70 19.74 42.15
N ILE A 105 -23.63 20.52 41.61
CA ILE A 105 -24.13 20.36 40.23
C ILE A 105 -23.07 20.92 39.28
N PRO A 106 -22.53 20.13 38.34
CA PRO A 106 -21.55 20.63 37.37
C PRO A 106 -22.15 21.72 36.47
N ILE A 107 -21.43 22.84 36.35
CA ILE A 107 -21.68 23.89 35.36
C ILE A 107 -21.07 23.47 34.02
N GLU A 108 -19.87 22.90 34.06
CA GLU A 108 -19.08 22.46 32.92
C GLU A 108 -18.11 21.34 33.36
N HIS A 109 -17.37 20.74 32.42
CA HIS A 109 -16.29 19.79 32.70
C HIS A 109 -14.98 20.18 32.04
N ALA A 110 -13.87 19.72 32.61
CA ALA A 110 -12.54 19.86 32.05
C ALA A 110 -11.81 18.52 32.01
N VAL A 111 -11.02 18.29 30.97
CA VAL A 111 -9.99 17.25 31.00
C VAL A 111 -8.80 17.79 31.77
N ARG A 112 -8.47 17.17 32.91
CA ARG A 112 -7.31 17.53 33.73
C ARG A 112 -6.09 16.74 33.26
N MET A 113 -5.03 17.46 32.95
CA MET A 113 -3.76 16.93 32.45
C MET A 113 -2.59 17.46 33.27
N ARG A 114 -1.47 16.75 33.27
CA ARG A 114 -0.20 17.33 33.71
C ARG A 114 0.29 18.33 32.67
N ARG A 115 0.89 19.43 33.12
CA ARG A 115 1.59 20.35 32.24
C ARG A 115 2.94 19.76 31.83
N PHE A 116 3.40 20.10 30.64
CA PHE A 116 4.74 19.79 30.15
C PHE A 116 5.32 21.03 29.44
N ASP A 117 6.65 21.05 29.31
CA ASP A 117 7.35 22.15 28.63
C ASP A 117 7.10 22.08 27.11
N GLN A 118 6.76 23.20 26.50
CA GLN A 118 6.54 23.25 25.04
C GLN A 118 7.82 22.97 24.26
N ASP A 119 9.00 23.18 24.87
CA ASP A 119 10.29 22.81 24.28
C ASP A 119 10.49 21.29 24.22
N ASP A 120 9.70 20.49 24.95
CA ASP A 120 9.70 19.02 24.89
C ASP A 120 8.90 18.45 23.72
N LEU A 121 8.14 19.27 22.99
CA LEU A 121 7.46 18.85 21.77
C LEU A 121 8.47 18.44 20.70
N LEU A 122 8.20 17.34 19.99
CA LEU A 122 9.07 16.89 18.90
C LEU A 122 9.14 17.93 17.77
N SER A 123 8.10 18.74 17.56
CA SER A 123 8.11 19.89 16.65
C SER A 123 9.08 21.00 17.09
N ALA A 124 9.18 21.28 18.39
CA ALA A 124 10.13 22.24 18.93
C ALA A 124 11.56 21.69 18.83
N ARG A 125 11.76 20.43 19.24
CA ARG A 125 13.07 19.74 19.19
C ARG A 125 13.61 19.62 17.76
N VAL A 126 12.76 19.35 16.77
CA VAL A 126 13.20 19.23 15.36
C VAL A 126 13.65 20.58 14.79
N ALA A 127 12.98 21.67 15.18
CA ALA A 127 13.32 23.02 14.71
C ALA A 127 14.73 23.46 15.16
N VAL A 128 15.19 22.97 16.30
CA VAL A 128 16.53 23.25 16.86
C VAL A 128 17.52 22.08 16.69
N ASN A 129 17.22 21.10 15.84
CA ASN A 129 18.07 19.92 15.59
C ASN A 129 18.46 19.12 16.86
N ARG A 130 17.56 19.02 17.85
CA ARG A 130 17.78 18.28 19.10
C ARG A 130 17.09 16.91 19.15
N LEU A 131 16.58 16.41 18.02
CA LEU A 131 16.06 15.05 17.94
C LEU A 131 17.17 14.04 17.71
N GLU A 132 17.30 13.10 18.64
CA GLU A 132 18.28 12.03 18.58
C GLU A 132 17.73 10.75 17.94
N PRO A 133 18.59 9.90 17.36
CA PRO A 133 18.17 8.62 16.78
C PRO A 133 17.44 7.69 17.76
N CYS A 134 17.81 7.71 19.04
CA CYS A 134 17.20 6.88 20.09
C CYS A 134 15.73 7.24 20.34
N HIS A 135 15.37 8.54 20.26
CA HIS A 135 13.99 9.00 20.34
C HIS A 135 13.18 8.44 19.18
N ILE A 136 13.73 8.48 17.96
CA ILE A 136 13.06 7.95 16.78
C ILE A 136 12.85 6.44 16.86
N ASP A 137 13.82 5.69 17.38
CA ASP A 137 13.66 4.25 17.61
C ASP A 137 12.58 3.95 18.65
N GLY A 138 12.53 4.74 19.73
CA GLY A 138 11.50 4.65 20.76
C GLY A 138 10.10 4.87 20.18
N LEU A 139 9.94 5.90 19.35
CA LEU A 139 8.68 6.20 18.67
C LEU A 139 8.28 5.06 17.72
N ALA A 140 9.23 4.55 16.91
CA ALA A 140 8.97 3.43 16.01
C ALA A 140 8.48 2.18 16.75
N ARG A 141 9.11 1.85 17.90
CA ARG A 141 8.70 0.75 18.77
C ARG A 141 7.31 0.95 19.36
N SER A 142 7.08 2.11 19.98
CA SER A 142 5.82 2.46 20.62
C SER A 142 4.65 2.38 19.62
N MET A 143 4.81 2.99 18.43
CA MET A 143 3.76 3.00 17.42
C MET A 143 3.49 1.63 16.80
N ALA A 144 4.54 0.83 16.54
CA ALA A 144 4.35 -0.53 16.02
C ALA A 144 3.60 -1.42 17.02
N GLY A 145 3.99 -1.37 18.31
CA GLY A 145 3.32 -2.10 19.37
C GLY A 145 1.86 -1.65 19.57
N PHE A 146 1.64 -0.33 19.64
CA PHE A 146 0.30 0.24 19.77
C PHE A 146 -0.63 -0.19 18.62
N HIS A 147 -0.19 -0.02 17.37
CA HIS A 147 -0.99 -0.41 16.21
C HIS A 147 -1.32 -1.91 16.20
N GLN A 148 -0.37 -2.78 16.55
CA GLN A 148 -0.62 -4.22 16.61
C GLN A 148 -1.60 -4.61 17.70
N ALA A 149 -1.61 -3.89 18.83
CA ALA A 149 -2.49 -4.14 19.97
C ALA A 149 -3.96 -3.69 19.73
N GLN A 150 -4.19 -2.70 18.86
CA GLN A 150 -5.56 -2.23 18.58
C GLN A 150 -6.36 -3.25 17.77
N PRO A 151 -7.67 -3.45 18.03
CA PRO A 151 -8.49 -4.32 17.20
C PRO A 151 -8.63 -3.76 15.77
N PRO A 152 -8.68 -4.63 14.73
CA PRO A 152 -8.97 -4.19 13.37
C PRO A 152 -10.41 -3.71 13.24
N ALA A 153 -10.63 -2.75 12.32
CA ALA A 153 -11.97 -2.31 11.95
C ALA A 153 -12.80 -3.47 11.39
N ALA A 154 -14.09 -3.49 11.72
CA ALA A 154 -15.02 -4.47 11.17
C ALA A 154 -15.10 -4.32 9.64
N PRO A 155 -15.04 -5.42 8.86
CA PRO A 155 -15.12 -5.36 7.40
C PRO A 155 -16.43 -4.78 6.86
N THR A 156 -17.49 -4.82 7.67
CA THR A 156 -18.83 -4.29 7.36
C THR A 156 -18.98 -2.80 7.71
N GLY A 157 -18.00 -2.21 8.40
CA GLY A 157 -17.99 -0.79 8.72
C GLY A 157 -17.55 0.09 7.55
N ASN A 158 -17.74 1.40 7.68
CA ASN A 158 -17.34 2.38 6.65
C ASN A 158 -15.90 2.92 6.85
N PHE A 159 -15.18 2.45 7.87
CA PHE A 159 -13.86 2.98 8.19
C PHE A 159 -12.76 2.47 7.25
N GLY A 160 -11.86 3.37 6.86
CA GLY A 160 -10.72 3.06 6.01
C GLY A 160 -11.07 2.51 4.61
N THR A 161 -12.32 2.61 4.19
CA THR A 161 -12.73 2.21 2.83
C THR A 161 -12.12 3.14 1.79
N PRO A 162 -11.88 2.69 0.54
CA PRO A 162 -11.38 3.57 -0.51
C PRO A 162 -12.28 4.79 -0.74
N ALA A 163 -13.60 4.61 -0.60
CA ALA A 163 -14.58 5.69 -0.71
C ALA A 163 -14.36 6.74 0.40
N ARG A 164 -14.15 6.31 1.66
CA ARG A 164 -13.86 7.24 2.76
C ARG A 164 -12.52 7.94 2.56
N VAL A 165 -11.47 7.23 2.13
CA VAL A 165 -10.16 7.84 1.82
C VAL A 165 -10.29 8.89 0.70
N ALA A 166 -11.05 8.59 -0.36
CA ALA A 166 -11.29 9.52 -1.45
C ALA A 166 -12.12 10.74 -1.01
N ALA A 167 -13.12 10.56 -0.14
CA ALA A 167 -13.90 11.64 0.43
C ALA A 167 -13.03 12.59 1.27
N THR A 168 -12.23 12.04 2.20
CA THR A 168 -11.29 12.84 3.01
C THR A 168 -10.29 13.61 2.15
N LEU A 169 -9.77 12.99 1.09
CA LEU A 169 -8.91 13.68 0.12
C LEU A 169 -9.67 14.80 -0.59
N ALA A 170 -10.89 14.53 -1.07
CA ALA A 170 -11.70 15.52 -1.78
C ALA A 170 -12.00 16.74 -0.90
N ASP A 171 -12.37 16.53 0.36
CA ASP A 171 -12.65 17.58 1.33
C ASP A 171 -11.41 18.44 1.58
N CYS A 172 -10.26 17.80 1.78
CA CYS A 172 -8.99 18.50 1.95
C CYS A 172 -8.62 19.34 0.72
N LEU A 173 -8.78 18.79 -0.48
CA LEU A 173 -8.45 19.48 -1.72
C LEU A 173 -9.39 20.65 -2.00
N ARG A 174 -10.70 20.52 -1.71
CA ARG A 174 -11.67 21.61 -1.87
C ARG A 174 -11.32 22.80 -0.98
N ALA A 175 -10.96 22.55 0.28
CA ALA A 175 -10.56 23.61 1.20
C ALA A 175 -9.30 24.36 0.71
N ILE A 176 -8.28 23.64 0.25
CA ILE A 176 -7.06 24.26 -0.31
C ILE A 176 -7.39 25.07 -1.57
N GLU A 177 -8.23 24.54 -2.47
CA GLU A 177 -8.62 25.21 -3.70
C GLU A 177 -9.41 26.51 -3.44
N GLN A 178 -10.26 26.54 -2.42
CA GLN A 178 -10.98 27.75 -2.00
C GLN A 178 -10.06 28.82 -1.40
N LEU A 179 -9.06 28.39 -0.61
CA LEU A 179 -8.14 29.31 0.07
C LEU A 179 -6.99 29.79 -0.83
N GLU A 180 -6.62 29.00 -1.85
CA GLU A 180 -5.49 29.26 -2.77
C GLU A 180 -5.87 28.97 -4.25
N PRO A 181 -6.89 29.65 -4.82
CA PRO A 181 -7.45 29.30 -6.14
C PRO A 181 -6.48 29.47 -7.32
N ALA A 182 -5.49 30.36 -7.19
CA ALA A 182 -4.50 30.64 -8.24
C ALA A 182 -3.23 29.76 -8.15
N ASN A 183 -3.15 28.82 -7.22
CA ASN A 183 -1.93 28.05 -6.99
C ASN A 183 -1.80 26.87 -7.96
N HIS A 184 -1.04 27.05 -9.04
CA HIS A 184 -0.83 26.01 -10.06
C HIS A 184 -0.25 24.70 -9.52
N LEU A 185 0.61 24.75 -8.49
CA LEU A 185 1.16 23.53 -7.89
C LEU A 185 0.07 22.76 -7.14
N ALA A 186 -0.78 23.46 -6.38
CA ALA A 186 -1.91 22.85 -5.69
C ALA A 186 -2.84 22.12 -6.69
N SER A 187 -3.20 22.73 -7.81
CA SER A 187 -4.06 22.09 -8.83
C SER A 187 -3.41 20.84 -9.45
N ARG A 188 -2.09 20.86 -9.69
CA ARG A 188 -1.35 19.70 -10.21
C ARG A 188 -1.30 18.57 -9.20
N VAL A 189 -1.02 18.87 -7.94
CA VAL A 189 -1.03 17.90 -6.84
C VAL A 189 -2.42 17.30 -6.69
N ALA A 190 -3.47 18.12 -6.68
CA ALA A 190 -4.86 17.68 -6.59
C ALA A 190 -5.22 16.65 -7.67
N ARG A 191 -4.94 16.98 -8.95
CA ARG A 191 -5.21 16.07 -10.08
C ARG A 191 -4.47 14.74 -9.93
N ARG A 192 -3.20 14.79 -9.54
CA ARG A 192 -2.37 13.59 -9.36
C ARG A 192 -2.85 12.76 -8.18
N ALA A 193 -3.17 13.39 -7.04
CA ALA A 193 -3.65 12.72 -5.84
C ALA A 193 -4.97 11.99 -6.09
N ARG A 194 -5.93 12.62 -6.79
CA ARG A 194 -7.19 11.97 -7.20
C ARG A 194 -6.94 10.75 -8.10
N GLY A 195 -6.08 10.87 -9.10
CA GLY A 195 -5.72 9.74 -9.96
C GLY A 195 -5.05 8.59 -9.20
N GLU A 196 -4.17 8.89 -8.25
CA GLU A 196 -3.53 7.89 -7.40
C GLU A 196 -4.52 7.23 -6.42
N ALA A 197 -5.46 7.98 -5.84
CA ALA A 197 -6.52 7.42 -5.00
C ALA A 197 -7.32 6.35 -5.77
N SER A 198 -7.75 6.67 -7.01
CA SER A 198 -8.44 5.72 -7.88
C SER A 198 -7.57 4.50 -8.21
N ARG A 199 -6.30 4.71 -8.57
CA ARG A 199 -5.34 3.63 -8.88
C ARG A 199 -5.09 2.70 -7.70
N LEU A 200 -5.10 3.23 -6.47
CA LEU A 200 -4.79 2.51 -5.25
C LEU A 200 -6.01 1.86 -4.58
N THR A 201 -7.21 1.96 -5.16
CA THR A 201 -8.46 1.37 -4.62
C THR A 201 -8.28 -0.09 -4.17
N GLY A 202 -7.69 -0.94 -5.01
CA GLY A 202 -7.44 -2.35 -4.67
C GLY A 202 -6.43 -2.54 -3.54
N ALA A 203 -5.45 -1.63 -3.42
CA ALA A 203 -4.49 -1.66 -2.33
C ALA A 203 -5.15 -1.25 -1.00
N PHE A 204 -5.96 -0.19 -0.97
CA PHE A 204 -6.73 0.20 0.22
C PHE A 204 -7.67 -0.92 0.68
N TRP A 205 -8.38 -1.60 -0.23
CA TRP A 205 -9.16 -2.79 0.13
C TRP A 205 -8.32 -3.93 0.69
N ALA A 206 -7.10 -4.14 0.17
CA ALA A 206 -6.20 -5.14 0.74
C ALA A 206 -5.73 -4.75 2.15
N ARG A 207 -5.49 -3.46 2.41
CA ARG A 207 -5.15 -2.94 3.74
C ARG A 207 -6.26 -3.22 4.76
N LEU A 208 -7.50 -2.87 4.42
CA LEU A 208 -8.66 -3.09 5.27
C LEU A 208 -8.88 -4.59 5.54
N ARG A 209 -8.89 -5.44 4.50
CA ARG A 209 -9.09 -6.90 4.65
C ARG A 209 -7.99 -7.58 5.47
N ASN A 210 -6.76 -7.08 5.41
CA ASN A 210 -5.65 -7.62 6.18
C ASN A 210 -5.56 -7.02 7.61
N GLY A 211 -6.59 -6.28 8.04
CA GLY A 211 -6.69 -5.78 9.41
C GLY A 211 -5.74 -4.61 9.74
N HIS A 212 -5.38 -3.80 8.75
CA HIS A 212 -4.51 -2.64 8.96
C HIS A 212 -5.25 -1.32 9.23
N VAL A 213 -6.57 -1.31 9.11
CA VAL A 213 -7.40 -0.17 9.53
C VAL A 213 -7.78 -0.38 11.00
N ARG A 214 -7.42 0.55 11.88
CA ARG A 214 -7.54 0.44 13.34
C ARG A 214 -7.87 1.80 13.97
N GLU A 215 -8.32 1.84 15.23
CA GLU A 215 -8.51 3.10 15.97
C GLU A 215 -7.17 3.71 16.38
N CYS A 216 -6.55 4.44 15.47
CA CYS A 216 -5.20 5.01 15.62
C CYS A 216 -5.24 6.37 16.37
N HIS A 217 -4.19 7.19 16.20
CA HIS A 217 -4.14 8.56 16.73
C HIS A 217 -4.99 9.53 15.91
N GLY A 218 -4.96 9.42 14.58
CA GLY A 218 -5.69 10.27 13.64
C GLY A 218 -4.92 11.54 13.23
N ASP A 219 -4.21 12.15 14.19
CA ASP A 219 -3.45 13.40 14.01
C ASP A 219 -2.00 13.37 14.59
N LEU A 220 -1.23 12.33 14.27
CA LEU A 220 0.10 12.06 14.86
C LEU A 220 1.24 12.96 14.34
N HIS A 221 1.03 14.25 14.13
CA HIS A 221 2.11 15.14 13.70
C HIS A 221 3.13 15.41 14.82
N LEU A 222 4.33 15.91 14.54
CA LEU A 222 5.39 16.10 15.55
C LEU A 222 5.00 17.05 16.69
N GLY A 223 4.05 17.97 16.45
CA GLY A 223 3.47 18.81 17.50
C GLY A 223 2.57 18.07 18.51
N ASN A 224 2.16 16.85 18.20
CA ASN A 224 1.30 15.99 19.03
C ASN A 224 2.10 14.80 19.59
N ILE A 225 3.41 14.98 19.72
CA ILE A 225 4.31 14.03 20.37
C ILE A 225 5.23 14.83 21.28
N VAL A 226 5.24 14.49 22.56
CA VAL A 226 6.06 15.14 23.58
C VAL A 226 7.12 14.17 24.10
N LEU A 227 8.31 14.67 24.42
CA LEU A 227 9.37 13.89 25.05
C LEU A 227 9.19 13.87 26.57
N LEU A 228 8.34 12.96 27.08
CA LEU A 228 8.12 12.82 28.52
C LEU A 228 9.22 11.95 29.13
N ASN A 229 10.05 12.53 29.99
CA ASN A 229 11.18 11.84 30.64
C ASN A 229 12.09 11.11 29.63
N GLY A 230 12.36 11.74 28.47
CA GLY A 230 13.16 11.12 27.40
C GLY A 230 12.41 10.12 26.52
N VAL A 231 11.10 9.90 26.74
CA VAL A 231 10.28 8.97 25.96
C VAL A 231 9.31 9.72 25.05
N PRO A 232 9.38 9.54 23.71
CA PRO A 232 8.42 10.11 22.78
C PRO A 232 7.03 9.54 23.04
N THR A 233 6.11 10.42 23.42
CA THR A 233 4.78 10.07 23.88
C THR A 233 3.74 10.84 23.08
N PRO A 234 2.97 10.16 22.21
CA PRO A 234 1.85 10.77 21.50
C PRO A 234 0.78 11.30 22.46
N PHE A 235 0.16 12.42 22.12
CA PHE A 235 -0.92 13.05 22.88
C PHE A 235 -1.83 13.85 21.93
N ASP A 236 -3.00 14.26 22.40
CA ASP A 236 -4.01 14.97 21.60
C ASP A 236 -4.53 14.16 20.39
N CYS A 237 -4.95 12.91 20.65
CA CYS A 237 -5.66 12.07 19.69
C CYS A 237 -6.97 12.72 19.21
N LEU A 238 -7.29 12.57 17.92
CA LEU A 238 -8.51 13.13 17.32
C LEU A 238 -9.79 12.48 17.88
N GLU A 239 -10.52 13.23 18.69
CA GLU A 239 -11.66 12.78 19.51
C GLU A 239 -13.03 12.91 18.82
N PHE A 240 -13.24 13.95 18.02
CA PHE A 240 -14.57 14.33 17.51
C PHE A 240 -15.04 13.59 16.25
N ASP A 241 -14.14 13.14 15.36
CA ASP A 241 -14.51 12.35 14.16
C ASP A 241 -13.85 10.96 14.19
N ALA A 242 -14.65 9.95 14.53
CA ALA A 242 -14.21 8.55 14.54
C ALA A 242 -13.64 8.10 13.20
N ALA A 243 -14.18 8.57 12.07
CA ALA A 243 -13.76 8.14 10.76
C ALA A 243 -12.40 8.73 10.33
N LEU A 244 -11.86 9.72 11.05
CA LEU A 244 -10.50 10.22 10.84
C LEU A 244 -9.46 9.46 11.67
N ARG A 245 -9.82 8.97 12.87
CA ARG A 245 -8.95 8.13 13.71
C ARG A 245 -9.00 6.64 13.38
N TRP A 246 -10.13 6.13 12.88
CA TRP A 246 -10.24 4.77 12.35
C TRP A 246 -9.66 4.72 10.93
N THR A 247 -8.34 4.67 10.88
CA THR A 247 -7.55 4.84 9.66
C THR A 247 -6.54 3.72 9.49
N ASP A 248 -5.92 3.69 8.32
CA ASP A 248 -4.82 2.78 8.05
C ASP A 248 -3.63 3.12 8.98
N THR A 249 -3.11 2.12 9.70
CA THR A 249 -1.93 2.26 10.57
C THR A 249 -0.73 2.93 9.90
N ILE A 250 -0.53 2.74 8.58
CA ILE A 250 0.54 3.45 7.88
C ILE A 250 0.17 4.90 7.54
N SER A 251 -1.12 5.23 7.42
CA SER A 251 -1.58 6.62 7.29
C SER A 251 -1.34 7.40 8.59
N ASP A 252 -1.47 6.74 9.75
CA ASP A 252 -1.14 7.33 11.05
C ASP A 252 0.37 7.59 11.17
N LEU A 253 1.20 6.58 10.90
CA LEU A 253 2.67 6.71 10.89
C LEU A 253 3.19 7.66 9.78
N ALA A 254 2.46 7.82 8.67
CA ALA A 254 2.86 8.73 7.61
C ALA A 254 2.94 10.18 8.09
N PHE A 255 2.22 10.56 9.14
CA PHE A 255 2.23 11.93 9.64
C PHE A 255 3.60 12.35 10.22
N PRO A 256 4.16 11.68 11.23
CA PRO A 256 5.47 12.06 11.77
C PRO A 256 6.60 11.83 10.76
N VAL A 257 6.48 10.82 9.87
CA VAL A 257 7.44 10.62 8.77
C VAL A 257 7.41 11.81 7.80
N MET A 258 6.22 12.30 7.44
CA MET A 258 6.06 13.45 6.55
C MET A 258 6.61 14.73 7.18
N ASP A 259 6.33 15.00 8.46
CA ASP A 259 6.88 16.15 9.17
C ASP A 259 8.41 16.12 9.23
N LEU A 260 9.02 14.97 9.54
CA LEU A 260 10.49 14.84 9.51
C LEU A 260 11.05 15.14 8.11
N LEU A 261 10.40 14.65 7.05
CA LEU A 261 10.81 14.96 5.66
C LEU A 261 10.64 16.44 5.32
N HIS A 262 9.60 17.09 5.84
CA HIS A 262 9.31 18.50 5.65
C HIS A 262 10.33 19.40 6.35
N HIS A 263 10.76 19.02 7.56
CA HIS A 263 11.86 19.67 8.31
C HIS A 263 13.27 19.29 7.80
N GLY A 264 13.40 18.58 6.68
CA GLY A 264 14.69 18.19 6.12
C GLY A 264 15.41 17.05 6.85
N GLN A 265 14.78 16.43 7.85
CA GLN A 265 15.30 15.32 8.65
C GLN A 265 15.10 13.97 7.96
N GLY A 266 15.60 13.84 6.72
CA GLY A 266 15.44 12.61 5.92
C GLY A 266 16.00 11.37 6.60
N THR A 267 17.15 11.49 7.27
CA THR A 267 17.78 10.40 8.03
C THR A 267 16.86 9.89 9.13
N LEU A 268 16.30 10.78 9.96
CA LEU A 268 15.38 10.41 11.03
C LEU A 268 14.06 9.86 10.48
N ALA A 269 13.53 10.42 9.39
CA ALA A 269 12.30 9.95 8.75
C ALA A 269 12.43 8.49 8.29
N TYR A 270 13.55 8.14 7.67
CA TYR A 270 13.81 6.77 7.20
C TYR A 270 14.21 5.82 8.32
N ARG A 271 14.80 6.31 9.41
CA ARG A 271 14.97 5.54 10.64
C ARG A 271 13.63 5.15 11.26
N LEU A 272 12.70 6.11 11.40
CA LEU A 272 11.34 5.87 11.89
C LEU A 272 10.62 4.82 11.03
N LEU A 273 10.64 5.02 9.71
CA LEU A 273 9.94 4.16 8.77
C LEU A 273 10.50 2.73 8.77
N ASN A 274 11.83 2.57 8.69
CA ASN A 274 12.44 1.23 8.73
C ASN A 274 12.21 0.54 10.08
N GLY A 275 12.37 1.27 11.19
CA GLY A 275 12.12 0.77 12.54
C GLY A 275 10.68 0.27 12.71
N TYR A 276 9.71 0.99 12.17
CA TYR A 276 8.31 0.57 12.18
C TYR A 276 8.06 -0.65 11.29
N LEU A 277 8.57 -0.66 10.05
CA LEU A 277 8.35 -1.77 9.10
C LEU A 277 8.98 -3.08 9.58
N GLU A 278 10.17 -3.02 10.19
CA GLU A 278 10.87 -4.19 10.73
C GLU A 278 10.08 -4.83 11.89
N GLN A 279 9.54 -4.01 12.79
CA GLN A 279 8.76 -4.44 13.95
C GLN A 279 7.32 -4.83 13.63
N SER A 280 6.65 -4.06 12.77
CA SER A 280 5.29 -4.36 12.33
C SER A 280 5.24 -5.56 11.37
N GLY A 281 6.28 -5.72 10.55
CA GLY A 281 6.30 -6.65 9.41
C GLY A 281 5.46 -6.18 8.24
N ASP A 282 4.90 -4.97 8.32
CA ASP A 282 3.91 -4.44 7.40
C ASP A 282 4.53 -3.82 6.15
N TYR A 283 5.32 -4.61 5.43
CA TYR A 283 5.90 -4.15 4.17
C TYR A 283 4.85 -3.96 3.06
N GLY A 284 3.64 -4.52 3.23
CA GLY A 284 2.52 -4.28 2.31
C GLY A 284 2.10 -2.81 2.27
N ALA A 285 2.29 -2.09 3.38
CA ALA A 285 2.02 -0.67 3.50
C ALA A 285 2.79 0.22 2.51
N LEU A 286 3.96 -0.22 2.04
CA LEU A 286 4.76 0.53 1.06
C LEU A 286 3.95 0.83 -0.22
N ALA A 287 2.98 -0.01 -0.57
CA ALA A 287 2.13 0.20 -1.75
C ALA A 287 1.28 1.49 -1.69
N VAL A 288 0.91 1.93 -0.48
CA VAL A 288 0.02 3.08 -0.24
C VAL A 288 0.73 4.24 0.47
N LEU A 289 1.91 4.01 1.06
CA LEU A 289 2.66 5.01 1.82
C LEU A 289 2.94 6.31 1.05
N PRO A 290 3.39 6.32 -0.24
CA PRO A 290 3.62 7.57 -0.96
C PRO A 290 2.37 8.44 -1.07
N PHE A 291 1.20 7.81 -1.23
CA PHE A 291 -0.07 8.51 -1.25
C PHE A 291 -0.39 9.09 0.14
N TYR A 292 -0.23 8.32 1.21
CA TYR A 292 -0.50 8.81 2.56
C TYR A 292 0.46 9.91 3.00
N LEU A 293 1.74 9.86 2.65
CA LEU A 293 2.68 10.97 2.88
C LEU A 293 2.21 12.26 2.18
N ALA A 294 1.74 12.15 0.94
CA ALA A 294 1.21 13.29 0.21
C ALA A 294 -0.10 13.81 0.81
N MET A 295 -0.99 12.91 1.22
CA MET A 295 -2.24 13.26 1.89
C MET A 295 -1.99 14.00 3.20
N ARG A 296 -1.05 13.54 4.04
CA ARG A 296 -0.66 14.22 5.27
C ARG A 296 -0.02 15.60 5.01
N SER A 297 0.78 15.72 3.96
CA SER A 297 1.33 17.02 3.54
C SER A 297 0.21 18.00 3.14
N LEU A 298 -0.81 17.52 2.41
CA LEU A 298 -1.98 18.32 2.04
C LEU A 298 -2.80 18.73 3.25
N VAL A 299 -3.00 17.84 4.23
CA VAL A 299 -3.70 18.16 5.49
C VAL A 299 -2.97 19.27 6.23
N ARG A 300 -1.63 19.21 6.39
CA ARG A 300 -0.87 20.33 7.00
C ARG A 300 -1.01 21.63 6.23
N ALA A 301 -0.93 21.57 4.89
CA ALA A 301 -1.07 22.76 4.06
C ALA A 301 -2.44 23.42 4.25
N ARG A 302 -3.50 22.60 4.29
CA ARG A 302 -4.87 23.06 4.58
C ARG A 302 -4.96 23.75 5.94
N VAL A 303 -4.47 23.10 7.01
CA VAL A 303 -4.55 23.66 8.38
C VAL A 303 -3.84 25.01 8.47
N LEU A 304 -2.65 25.16 7.86
CA LEU A 304 -1.94 26.44 7.82
C LEU A 304 -2.75 27.53 7.10
N LEU A 305 -3.36 27.19 5.95
CA LEU A 305 -4.19 28.14 5.20
C LEU A 305 -5.45 28.55 5.98
N GLU A 306 -6.11 27.61 6.66
CA GLU A 306 -7.28 27.88 7.50
C GLU A 306 -6.92 28.80 8.68
N HIS A 307 -5.82 28.52 9.38
CA HIS A 307 -5.31 29.37 10.46
C HIS A 307 -4.98 30.78 9.98
N ALA A 308 -4.31 30.91 8.84
CA ALA A 308 -3.96 32.21 8.27
C ALA A 308 -5.22 33.00 7.84
N SER A 309 -6.22 32.32 7.28
CA SER A 309 -7.50 32.93 6.90
C SER A 309 -8.26 33.49 8.11
N GLN A 310 -8.34 32.73 9.20
CA GLN A 310 -9.02 33.15 10.42
C GLN A 310 -8.36 34.36 11.08
N LYS A 311 -7.04 34.33 11.25
CA LYS A 311 -6.31 35.47 11.82
C LYS A 311 -6.46 36.76 10.99
N ARG A 312 -6.54 36.64 9.66
CA ARG A 312 -6.85 37.79 8.79
C ARG A 312 -8.26 38.32 9.00
N ALA A 313 -9.24 37.43 9.18
CA ALA A 313 -10.62 37.82 9.50
C ALA A 313 -10.72 38.54 10.86
N GLU A 314 -9.84 38.21 11.81
CA GLU A 314 -9.72 38.85 13.12
C GLU A 314 -8.89 40.15 13.09
N GLY A 315 -8.40 40.59 11.92
CA GLY A 315 -7.61 41.81 11.76
C GLY A 315 -6.16 41.70 12.24
N ALA A 316 -5.68 40.51 12.57
CA ALA A 316 -4.31 40.29 13.00
C ALA A 316 -3.33 40.30 11.80
N TYR A 317 -2.14 40.88 11.99
CA TYR A 317 -1.05 40.74 11.02
C TYR A 317 -0.53 39.30 11.05
N VAL A 318 -0.57 38.62 9.90
CA VAL A 318 -0.07 37.25 9.73
C VAL A 318 1.06 37.27 8.72
N PRO A 319 2.30 36.90 9.10
CA PRO A 319 3.36 36.62 8.14
C PRO A 319 2.88 35.58 7.12
N SER A 320 3.30 35.70 5.86
CA SER A 320 2.84 34.79 4.81
C SER A 320 3.38 33.37 5.02
N ASP A 321 2.54 32.45 5.51
CA ASP A 321 2.82 31.01 5.54
C ASP A 321 2.88 30.38 4.13
N GLN A 322 2.77 31.17 3.05
CA GLN A 322 2.82 30.69 1.66
C GLN A 322 4.10 29.92 1.34
N ALA A 323 5.24 30.32 1.90
CA ALA A 323 6.49 29.59 1.71
C ALA A 323 6.41 28.18 2.30
N GLU A 324 5.76 28.04 3.46
CA GLU A 324 5.58 26.77 4.15
C GLU A 324 4.55 25.88 3.44
N VAL A 325 3.42 26.46 3.05
CA VAL A 325 2.41 25.79 2.20
C VAL A 325 3.04 25.32 0.89
N GLY A 326 3.87 26.15 0.26
CA GLY A 326 4.61 25.80 -0.96
C GLY A 326 5.55 24.60 -0.76
N ARG A 327 6.27 24.54 0.37
CA ARG A 327 7.13 23.40 0.73
C ARG A 327 6.31 22.11 0.92
N LEU A 328 5.17 22.18 1.61
CA LEU A 328 4.28 21.04 1.81
C LEU A 328 3.68 20.53 0.49
N LEU A 329 3.23 21.43 -0.38
CA LEU A 329 2.74 21.07 -1.73
C LEU A 329 3.85 20.44 -2.58
N ALA A 330 5.09 20.95 -2.50
CA ALA A 330 6.24 20.38 -3.17
C ALA A 330 6.59 18.98 -2.63
N LEU A 331 6.49 18.77 -1.31
CA LEU A 331 6.67 17.46 -0.68
C LEU A 331 5.60 16.47 -1.16
N ALA A 332 4.32 16.88 -1.18
CA ALA A 332 3.22 16.07 -1.69
C ALA A 332 3.46 15.65 -3.15
N TRP A 333 3.86 16.60 -4.00
CA TRP A 333 4.19 16.35 -5.39
C TRP A 333 5.34 15.35 -5.55
N ARG A 334 6.41 15.51 -4.76
CA ARG A 334 7.57 14.59 -4.76
C ARG A 334 7.16 13.17 -4.38
N CYS A 335 6.31 13.01 -3.38
CA CYS A 335 5.78 11.71 -2.95
C CYS A 335 4.94 11.04 -4.05
N LEU A 336 4.05 11.78 -4.72
CA LEU A 336 3.17 11.24 -5.78
C LEU A 336 3.87 10.96 -7.12
N ARG A 337 5.09 11.47 -7.30
CA ARG A 337 5.90 11.30 -8.53
C ARG A 337 7.03 10.30 -8.43
N ARG A 338 7.14 9.58 -7.31
CA ARG A 338 8.17 8.55 -7.15
C ARG A 338 8.15 7.59 -8.35
N ARG A 339 9.31 7.41 -8.97
CA ARG A 339 9.56 6.43 -10.04
C ARG A 339 10.05 5.14 -9.41
N CYS A 340 10.05 4.05 -10.19
CA CYS A 340 10.58 2.76 -9.74
C CYS A 340 11.97 2.94 -9.08
N GLY A 341 12.16 2.33 -7.92
CA GLY A 341 13.36 2.50 -7.10
C GLY A 341 14.57 1.74 -7.63
N THR A 342 15.54 1.45 -6.75
CA THR A 342 16.74 0.63 -7.01
C THR A 342 16.70 -0.62 -6.13
N ILE A 343 17.36 -1.70 -6.52
CA ILE A 343 17.63 -2.84 -5.62
C ILE A 343 19.12 -2.89 -5.31
N VAL A 344 19.46 -2.74 -4.03
CA VAL A 344 20.80 -2.95 -3.50
C VAL A 344 20.84 -4.27 -2.75
N LEU A 345 21.76 -5.15 -3.15
CA LEU A 345 22.01 -6.42 -2.49
C LEU A 345 23.19 -6.27 -1.54
N MET A 346 23.02 -6.67 -0.28
CA MET A 346 24.15 -6.81 0.65
C MET A 346 24.82 -8.16 0.40
N HIS A 347 26.16 -8.21 0.38
CA HIS A 347 26.92 -9.44 0.22
C HIS A 347 27.97 -9.56 1.32
N GLY A 348 28.22 -10.79 1.79
CA GLY A 348 29.28 -11.09 2.76
C GLY A 348 28.86 -11.99 3.92
N LEU A 349 29.85 -12.56 4.61
CA LEU A 349 29.69 -13.51 5.71
C LEU A 349 29.05 -12.90 6.96
N SER A 350 28.44 -13.72 7.81
CA SER A 350 28.01 -13.30 9.15
C SER A 350 29.18 -12.64 9.91
N GLY A 351 28.94 -11.51 10.57
CA GLY A 351 29.98 -10.73 11.24
C GLY A 351 30.73 -9.71 10.36
N SER A 352 30.51 -9.70 9.03
CA SER A 352 31.26 -8.81 8.14
C SER A 352 30.85 -7.33 8.19
N GLY A 353 29.81 -6.97 8.94
CA GLY A 353 29.34 -5.59 9.10
C GLY A 353 28.19 -5.17 8.16
N LYS A 354 27.63 -6.10 7.36
CA LYS A 354 26.50 -5.83 6.44
C LYS A 354 25.37 -5.03 7.08
N SER A 355 24.86 -5.47 8.23
CA SER A 355 23.71 -4.80 8.85
C SER A 355 24.02 -3.38 9.33
N THR A 356 25.29 -3.11 9.71
CA THR A 356 25.77 -1.76 10.05
C THR A 356 25.79 -0.87 8.81
N VAL A 357 26.39 -1.35 7.71
CA VAL A 357 26.45 -0.62 6.44
C VAL A 357 25.04 -0.41 5.86
N ALA A 358 24.19 -1.44 5.93
CA ALA A 358 22.80 -1.36 5.48
C ALA A 358 21.99 -0.33 6.29
N ALA A 359 22.22 -0.21 7.61
CA ALA A 359 21.57 0.80 8.44
C ALA A 359 21.99 2.22 8.01
N GLN A 360 23.29 2.45 7.79
CA GLN A 360 23.80 3.72 7.26
C GLN A 360 23.21 4.06 5.89
N LEU A 361 23.05 3.07 5.01
CA LEU A 361 22.43 3.23 3.69
C LEU A 361 20.94 3.55 3.77
N CYS A 362 20.20 2.99 4.72
CA CYS A 362 18.79 3.35 4.94
C CYS A 362 18.65 4.85 5.20
N GLU A 363 19.47 5.35 6.12
CA GLU A 363 19.43 6.71 6.62
C GLU A 363 19.95 7.73 5.60
N ALA A 364 21.11 7.46 5.01
CA ALA A 364 21.76 8.39 4.09
C ALA A 364 21.23 8.30 2.65
N GLY A 365 20.72 7.12 2.26
CA GLY A 365 20.20 6.85 0.92
C GLY A 365 18.68 6.92 0.79
N SER A 366 17.95 7.22 1.88
CA SER A 366 16.47 7.21 1.87
C SER A 366 15.92 5.86 1.38
N MET A 367 16.50 4.76 1.88
CA MET A 367 16.24 3.39 1.43
C MET A 367 15.43 2.60 2.46
N ILE A 368 14.69 1.61 1.98
CA ILE A 368 13.96 0.65 2.82
C ILE A 368 14.72 -0.67 2.83
N ARG A 369 15.05 -1.15 4.02
CA ARG A 369 15.75 -2.42 4.23
C ARG A 369 14.79 -3.53 4.57
N VAL A 370 15.08 -4.70 4.02
CA VAL A 370 14.40 -5.95 4.33
C VAL A 370 15.43 -6.96 4.78
N ARG A 371 15.39 -7.35 6.05
CA ARG A 371 16.36 -8.28 6.65
C ARG A 371 15.86 -9.72 6.57
N SER A 372 16.71 -10.62 6.08
CA SER A 372 16.35 -12.04 6.02
C SER A 372 16.17 -12.67 7.40
N ASP A 373 16.95 -12.28 8.42
CA ASP A 373 16.83 -12.79 9.80
C ASP A 373 15.45 -12.43 10.41
N ALA A 374 15.04 -11.16 10.31
CA ALA A 374 13.74 -10.71 10.80
C ALA A 374 12.57 -11.40 10.07
N LEU A 375 12.71 -11.61 8.75
CA LEU A 375 11.70 -12.33 7.97
C LEU A 375 11.61 -13.81 8.35
N ARG A 376 12.73 -14.49 8.62
CA ARG A 376 12.75 -15.89 9.08
C ARG A 376 11.96 -16.04 10.38
N LYS A 377 12.31 -15.25 11.39
CA LYS A 377 11.61 -15.27 12.69
C LYS A 377 10.12 -15.01 12.53
N ARG A 378 9.75 -14.04 11.69
CA ARG A 378 8.34 -13.69 11.45
C ARG A 378 7.57 -14.80 10.72
N LEU A 379 8.17 -15.47 9.75
CA LEU A 379 7.54 -16.58 9.01
C LEU A 379 7.13 -17.73 9.94
N HIS A 380 7.86 -17.93 11.04
CA HIS A 380 7.57 -18.96 12.04
C HIS A 380 7.00 -18.40 13.36
N ARG A 381 6.57 -17.14 13.38
CA ARG A 381 6.05 -16.48 14.60
C ARG A 381 6.99 -16.58 15.81
N GLY A 382 8.30 -16.58 15.56
CA GLY A 382 9.35 -16.70 16.58
C GLY A 382 9.68 -18.13 17.00
N VAL A 383 8.94 -19.14 16.54
CA VAL A 383 9.19 -20.54 16.86
C VAL A 383 10.26 -21.11 15.93
N MET A 384 11.30 -21.73 16.49
CA MET A 384 12.36 -22.33 15.68
C MET A 384 11.85 -23.57 14.93
N PRO A 385 12.08 -23.68 13.61
CA PRO A 385 11.71 -24.89 12.86
C PRO A 385 12.62 -26.08 13.23
N CYS A 386 12.13 -27.31 13.04
CA CYS A 386 12.86 -28.53 13.42
C CYS A 386 14.25 -28.66 12.77
N GLY A 387 14.44 -28.13 11.56
CA GLY A 387 15.74 -28.10 10.86
C GLY A 387 16.64 -26.91 11.24
N GLY A 388 16.21 -26.05 12.15
CA GLY A 388 16.89 -24.80 12.51
C GLY A 388 16.68 -23.65 11.52
N TRP A 389 17.00 -22.43 11.95
CA TRP A 389 16.76 -21.20 11.18
C TRP A 389 17.49 -21.14 9.83
N TYR A 390 18.60 -21.86 9.68
CA TYR A 390 19.46 -21.83 8.49
C TYR A 390 19.32 -23.07 7.60
N ALA A 391 18.31 -23.92 7.83
CA ALA A 391 17.99 -25.02 6.91
C ALA A 391 17.74 -24.51 5.49
N THR A 392 18.14 -25.29 4.48
CA THR A 392 18.09 -24.91 3.06
C THR A 392 16.70 -24.43 2.60
N GLU A 393 15.64 -25.16 2.98
CA GLU A 393 14.26 -24.81 2.63
C GLU A 393 13.80 -23.50 3.29
N GLU A 394 14.17 -23.30 4.55
CA GLU A 394 13.80 -22.10 5.31
C GLU A 394 14.55 -20.87 4.83
N ARG A 395 15.83 -21.02 4.48
CA ARG A 395 16.60 -19.99 3.78
C ARG A 395 15.94 -19.62 2.46
N ALA A 396 15.56 -20.60 1.64
CA ALA A 396 14.89 -20.36 0.37
C ALA A 396 13.52 -19.67 0.53
N ARG A 397 12.74 -20.02 1.56
CA ARG A 397 11.45 -19.36 1.89
C ARG A 397 11.65 -17.90 2.27
N ALA A 398 12.62 -17.61 3.15
CA ALA A 398 12.95 -16.25 3.56
C ALA A 398 13.41 -15.38 2.38
N TYR A 399 14.26 -15.92 1.49
CA TYR A 399 14.77 -15.19 0.32
C TYR A 399 13.67 -14.90 -0.71
N ARG A 400 12.75 -15.85 -0.94
CA ARG A 400 11.56 -15.61 -1.78
C ARG A 400 10.71 -14.48 -1.23
N ARG A 401 10.46 -14.47 0.09
CA ARG A 401 9.69 -13.40 0.74
C ARG A 401 10.41 -12.06 0.66
N LEU A 402 11.71 -12.04 0.91
CA LEU A 402 12.56 -10.86 0.80
C LEU A 402 12.46 -10.25 -0.61
N LEU A 403 12.62 -11.06 -1.65
CA LEU A 403 12.50 -10.58 -3.04
C LEU A 403 11.10 -10.08 -3.39
N ALA A 404 10.06 -10.72 -2.86
CA ALA A 404 8.69 -10.25 -3.03
C ALA A 404 8.47 -8.86 -2.40
N VAL A 405 9.07 -8.62 -1.23
CA VAL A 405 9.04 -7.31 -0.56
C VAL A 405 9.83 -6.27 -1.36
N CYS A 406 11.07 -6.57 -1.78
CA CYS A 406 11.86 -5.67 -2.61
C CYS A 406 11.10 -5.30 -3.90
N ARG A 407 10.47 -6.27 -4.56
CA ARG A 407 9.64 -6.01 -5.74
C ARG A 407 8.48 -5.06 -5.45
N LEU A 408 7.80 -5.24 -4.32
CA LEU A 408 6.68 -4.38 -3.92
C LEU A 408 7.17 -2.95 -3.64
N GLY A 409 8.23 -2.80 -2.84
CA GLY A 409 8.79 -1.50 -2.49
C GLY A 409 9.36 -0.75 -3.69
N CYS A 410 10.10 -1.42 -4.59
CA CYS A 410 10.61 -0.80 -5.82
C CYS A 410 9.47 -0.29 -6.71
N ARG A 411 8.36 -1.03 -6.85
CA ARG A 411 7.18 -0.59 -7.62
C ARG A 411 6.45 0.57 -6.98
N ALA A 412 6.51 0.69 -5.65
CA ALA A 412 6.04 1.86 -4.93
C ALA A 412 7.03 3.04 -4.98
N GLY A 413 8.18 2.85 -5.64
CA GLY A 413 9.20 3.88 -5.84
C GLY A 413 10.11 4.11 -4.63
N PHE A 414 10.33 3.06 -3.84
CA PHE A 414 11.36 3.05 -2.79
C PHE A 414 12.62 2.35 -3.29
N PRO A 415 13.81 2.94 -3.08
CA PRO A 415 15.06 2.20 -3.13
C PRO A 415 15.07 1.13 -2.03
N MET A 416 15.38 -0.11 -2.39
CA MET A 416 15.28 -1.27 -1.52
C MET A 416 16.67 -1.85 -1.23
N ILE A 417 16.90 -2.23 0.01
CA ILE A 417 18.07 -3.01 0.44
C ILE A 417 17.62 -4.42 0.77
N ALA A 418 18.14 -5.39 0.02
CA ALA A 418 18.07 -6.81 0.29
C ALA A 418 19.19 -7.18 1.28
N ASP A 419 18.89 -7.19 2.59
CA ASP A 419 19.87 -7.48 3.64
C ASP A 419 19.86 -8.98 4.01
N ALA A 420 20.74 -9.72 3.35
CA ALA A 420 21.08 -11.11 3.65
C ALA A 420 22.56 -11.36 3.31
N THR A 421 23.05 -12.59 3.48
CA THR A 421 24.46 -12.92 3.16
C THR A 421 24.71 -13.12 1.67
N PHE A 422 23.71 -13.65 0.94
CA PHE A 422 23.75 -13.88 -0.52
C PHE A 422 25.03 -14.57 -1.04
N LEU A 423 25.44 -15.64 -0.35
CA LEU A 423 26.72 -16.31 -0.58
C LEU A 423 26.76 -17.13 -1.88
N LEU A 424 25.60 -17.55 -2.39
CA LEU A 424 25.51 -18.34 -3.62
C LEU A 424 25.19 -17.45 -4.83
N ARG A 425 25.88 -17.67 -5.94
CA ARG A 425 25.66 -17.03 -7.24
C ARG A 425 24.21 -17.14 -7.70
N ALA A 426 23.60 -18.32 -7.55
CA ALA A 426 22.20 -18.52 -7.93
C ALA A 426 21.23 -17.63 -7.13
N GLU A 427 21.55 -17.29 -5.89
CA GLU A 427 20.75 -16.39 -5.06
C GLU A 427 20.93 -14.93 -5.50
N ARG A 428 22.16 -14.51 -5.79
CA ARG A 428 22.48 -13.17 -6.32
C ARG A 428 21.84 -12.94 -7.69
N GLU A 429 21.92 -13.92 -8.58
CA GLU A 429 21.32 -13.87 -9.91
C GLU A 429 19.79 -13.71 -9.84
N ARG A 430 19.11 -14.34 -8.88
CA ARG A 430 17.66 -14.14 -8.69
C ARG A 430 17.32 -12.69 -8.35
N VAL A 431 18.17 -11.99 -7.59
CA VAL A 431 17.99 -10.58 -7.26
C VAL A 431 18.30 -9.69 -8.47
N ALA A 432 19.40 -9.94 -9.17
CA ALA A 432 19.76 -9.24 -10.39
C ALA A 432 18.68 -9.39 -11.49
N ALA A 433 18.20 -10.61 -11.73
CA ALA A 433 17.09 -10.88 -12.64
C ALA A 433 15.79 -10.17 -12.21
N GLN A 434 15.52 -10.05 -10.92
CA GLN A 434 14.37 -9.31 -10.41
C GLN A 434 14.49 -7.80 -10.68
N ALA A 435 15.69 -7.23 -10.53
CA ALA A 435 15.96 -5.83 -10.88
C ALA A 435 15.81 -5.59 -12.39
N ARG A 436 16.39 -6.46 -13.22
CA ARG A 436 16.23 -6.43 -14.69
C ARG A 436 14.76 -6.48 -15.11
N ARG A 437 13.97 -7.41 -14.55
CA ARG A 437 12.51 -7.52 -14.81
C ARG A 437 11.70 -6.30 -14.40
N LEU A 438 12.21 -5.49 -13.48
CA LEU A 438 11.55 -4.26 -13.04
C LEU A 438 12.07 -3.01 -13.77
N GLY A 439 13.07 -3.16 -14.64
CA GLY A 439 13.73 -2.01 -15.30
C GLY A 439 14.43 -1.09 -14.30
N VAL A 440 14.87 -1.61 -13.14
CA VAL A 440 15.48 -0.80 -12.08
C VAL A 440 16.98 -1.01 -11.98
N PRO A 441 17.74 0.01 -11.54
CA PRO A 441 19.14 -0.16 -11.18
C PRO A 441 19.36 -1.28 -10.17
N PHE A 442 20.48 -1.98 -10.34
CA PHE A 442 20.95 -3.05 -9.44
C PHE A 442 22.38 -2.76 -9.02
N ALA A 443 22.67 -2.98 -7.74
CA ALA A 443 24.03 -2.88 -7.24
C ALA A 443 24.29 -3.84 -6.06
N ILE A 444 25.55 -4.17 -5.86
CA ILE A 444 26.03 -5.04 -4.78
C ILE A 444 26.86 -4.20 -3.82
N VAL A 445 26.59 -4.31 -2.53
CA VAL A 445 27.45 -3.80 -1.47
C VAL A 445 28.14 -4.98 -0.84
N ASP A 446 29.41 -5.16 -1.19
CA ASP A 446 30.24 -6.26 -0.70
C ASP A 446 30.90 -5.87 0.63
N CYS A 447 30.71 -6.71 1.65
CA CYS A 447 31.21 -6.48 3.00
C CYS A 447 32.13 -7.64 3.40
N GLU A 448 33.42 -7.36 3.50
CA GLU A 448 34.46 -8.34 3.87
C GLU A 448 35.11 -7.99 5.21
N ALA A 449 35.52 -9.01 5.95
CA ALA A 449 36.41 -8.89 7.11
C ALA A 449 37.18 -10.20 7.27
N ASN A 450 38.36 -10.14 7.90
CA ASN A 450 39.16 -11.34 8.14
C ASN A 450 38.44 -12.32 9.10
N PRO A 451 38.71 -13.63 9.04
CA PRO A 451 37.99 -14.64 9.83
C PRO A 451 38.02 -14.40 11.34
N GLU A 452 39.13 -13.87 11.87
CA GLU A 452 39.27 -13.54 13.29
C GLU A 452 38.29 -12.44 13.71
N THR A 453 38.16 -11.39 12.90
CA THR A 453 37.20 -10.30 13.12
C THR A 453 35.76 -10.80 13.02
N LEU A 454 35.46 -11.70 12.07
CA LEU A 454 34.12 -12.30 11.94
C LEU A 454 33.74 -13.06 13.21
N ARG A 455 34.63 -13.94 13.71
CA ARG A 455 34.41 -14.71 14.95
C ARG A 455 34.24 -13.78 16.16
N ALA A 456 35.15 -12.81 16.33
CA ALA A 456 35.09 -11.86 17.43
C ALA A 456 33.77 -11.07 17.46
N ARG A 457 33.31 -10.60 16.31
CA ARG A 457 32.03 -9.86 16.20
C ARG A 457 30.81 -10.75 16.45
N ILE A 458 30.82 -12.00 15.99
CA ILE A 458 29.74 -12.96 16.28
C ILE A 458 29.67 -13.26 17.78
N ALA A 459 30.81 -13.48 18.44
CA ALA A 459 30.89 -13.71 19.88
C ALA A 459 30.40 -12.49 20.68
N ALA A 460 30.90 -11.29 20.37
CA ALA A 460 30.47 -10.06 21.02
C ALA A 460 28.96 -9.80 20.88
N ARG A 461 28.39 -10.10 19.71
CA ARG A 461 26.95 -10.00 19.46
C ARG A 461 26.15 -11.00 20.28
N ALA A 462 26.61 -12.25 20.38
CA ALA A 462 25.95 -13.28 21.19
C ALA A 462 25.90 -12.88 22.67
N SER A 463 26.95 -12.23 23.18
CA SER A 463 26.99 -11.72 24.56
C SER A 463 26.11 -10.47 24.79
N ALA A 464 25.95 -9.61 23.79
CA ALA A 464 25.18 -8.36 23.92
C ALA A 464 23.66 -8.59 23.94
N GLY A 465 23.17 -9.66 23.31
CA GLY A 465 21.75 -9.95 23.18
C GLY A 465 21.00 -8.98 22.24
N GLY A 466 19.78 -9.32 21.84
CA GLY A 466 18.88 -8.41 21.10
C GLY A 466 19.09 -8.27 19.59
N ASP A 467 20.10 -8.90 18.98
CA ASP A 467 20.21 -8.97 17.50
C ASP A 467 19.25 -10.05 16.94
N PRO A 468 18.49 -9.77 15.87
CA PRO A 468 17.64 -10.79 15.25
C PRO A 468 18.41 -11.94 14.56
N SER A 469 19.72 -11.82 14.34
CA SER A 469 20.53 -12.84 13.67
C SER A 469 21.03 -13.92 14.63
N ASP A 470 20.67 -15.18 14.34
CA ASP A 470 21.03 -16.36 15.15
C ASP A 470 22.29 -17.08 14.64
N ALA A 471 23.12 -16.41 13.82
CA ALA A 471 24.32 -17.03 13.27
C ALA A 471 25.40 -17.17 14.36
N ASP A 472 25.83 -18.40 14.60
CA ASP A 472 26.90 -18.77 15.52
C ASP A 472 28.18 -19.12 14.75
N GLU A 473 29.18 -19.62 15.47
CA GLU A 473 30.46 -20.05 14.88
C GLU A 473 30.28 -21.23 13.90
N LYS A 474 29.34 -22.14 14.14
CA LYS A 474 29.05 -23.26 13.23
C LYS A 474 28.46 -22.76 11.92
N VAL A 475 27.53 -21.81 11.99
CA VAL A 475 26.96 -21.14 10.81
C VAL A 475 28.05 -20.40 10.04
N LEU A 476 28.95 -19.67 10.72
CA LEU A 476 30.07 -18.99 10.05
C LEU A 476 30.99 -19.99 9.33
N ALA A 477 31.40 -21.08 10.01
CA ALA A 477 32.25 -22.10 9.42
C ALA A 477 31.63 -22.71 8.17
N TRP A 478 30.33 -23.04 8.22
CA TRP A 478 29.59 -23.50 7.04
C TRP A 478 29.53 -22.44 5.93
N GLN A 479 29.27 -21.18 6.27
CA GLN A 479 29.22 -20.08 5.30
C GLN A 479 30.54 -19.89 4.56
N MET A 480 31.68 -20.02 5.26
CA MET A 480 33.02 -19.95 4.66
C MET A 480 33.27 -21.08 3.65
N LEU A 481 32.69 -22.27 3.87
CA LEU A 481 32.82 -23.41 2.97
C LEU A 481 31.95 -23.27 1.71
N VAL A 482 30.75 -22.70 1.82
CA VAL A 482 29.77 -22.65 0.72
C VAL A 482 29.78 -21.34 -0.07
N GLN A 483 30.52 -20.33 0.36
CA GLN A 483 30.54 -19.03 -0.33
C GLN A 483 31.17 -19.16 -1.71
N GLU A 484 30.45 -18.68 -2.72
CA GLU A 484 30.94 -18.56 -4.08
C GLU A 484 31.44 -17.13 -4.32
N PRO A 485 32.65 -16.94 -4.88
CA PRO A 485 33.20 -15.61 -5.15
C PRO A 485 32.30 -14.83 -6.11
N LEU A 486 32.37 -13.50 -6.04
CA LEU A 486 31.72 -12.65 -7.04
C LEU A 486 32.33 -12.93 -8.42
N THR A 487 31.49 -13.03 -9.44
CA THR A 487 31.92 -13.08 -10.84
C THR A 487 32.41 -11.71 -11.30
N GLU A 488 33.07 -11.63 -12.45
CA GLU A 488 33.50 -10.35 -13.02
C GLU A 488 32.32 -9.41 -13.33
N ALA A 489 31.23 -9.95 -13.87
CA ALA A 489 30.00 -9.21 -14.10
C ALA A 489 29.38 -8.68 -12.79
N GLU A 490 29.43 -9.47 -11.71
CA GLU A 490 28.96 -9.03 -10.39
C GLU A 490 29.87 -7.97 -9.78
N ARG A 491 31.20 -8.08 -9.95
CA ARG A 491 32.16 -7.07 -9.52
C ARG A 491 31.90 -5.72 -10.20
N ALA A 492 31.50 -5.71 -11.46
CA ALA A 492 31.09 -4.48 -12.16
C ALA A 492 29.82 -3.83 -11.56
N CYS A 493 28.99 -4.59 -10.84
CA CYS A 493 27.85 -4.08 -10.09
C CYS A 493 28.19 -3.69 -8.64
N VAL A 494 29.41 -3.94 -8.16
CA VAL A 494 29.82 -3.58 -6.80
C VAL A 494 29.95 -2.06 -6.71
N ALA A 495 29.32 -1.49 -5.68
CA ALA A 495 29.31 -0.05 -5.47
C ALA A 495 29.61 0.28 -4.01
N SER A 496 30.44 1.30 -3.81
CA SER A 496 30.74 1.80 -2.46
C SER A 496 29.48 2.40 -1.83
N PRO A 497 29.26 2.26 -0.51
CA PRO A 497 28.14 2.89 0.17
C PRO A 497 28.03 4.41 -0.11
N ALA A 498 29.16 5.11 -0.20
CA ALA A 498 29.25 6.53 -0.51
C ALA A 498 28.65 6.91 -1.88
N SER A 499 28.70 6.01 -2.86
CA SER A 499 28.15 6.24 -4.21
C SER A 499 26.62 6.41 -4.18
N PHE A 500 25.93 5.62 -3.35
CA PHE A 500 24.47 5.69 -3.19
C PHE A 500 24.02 6.95 -2.46
N ILE A 501 24.79 7.37 -1.45
CA ILE A 501 24.52 8.61 -0.70
C ILE A 501 24.59 9.83 -1.61
N ARG A 502 25.56 9.87 -2.53
CA ARG A 502 25.69 10.94 -3.53
C ARG A 502 24.53 10.94 -4.54
N ALA A 503 24.11 9.78 -5.01
CA ALA A 503 22.98 9.67 -5.93
C ALA A 503 21.64 10.07 -5.29
N ALA A 504 21.41 9.69 -4.02
CA ALA A 504 20.20 10.05 -3.27
C ALA A 504 20.03 11.57 -3.06
N ARG A 505 21.11 12.35 -3.12
CA ARG A 505 21.11 13.82 -2.98
C ARG A 505 20.82 14.58 -4.30
N GLY A 506 20.36 13.90 -5.35
CA GLY A 506 19.90 14.54 -6.59
C GLY A 506 20.76 14.30 -7.83
N ASN A 507 21.79 13.46 -7.74
CA ASN A 507 22.59 13.05 -8.90
C ASN A 507 22.07 11.74 -9.48
N VAL A 508 21.93 11.65 -10.81
CA VAL A 508 21.59 10.41 -11.51
C VAL A 508 22.67 9.37 -11.21
N TRP A 509 22.28 8.18 -10.74
CA TRP A 509 23.19 7.07 -10.54
C TRP A 509 23.63 6.51 -11.91
N HIS A 510 24.92 6.62 -12.23
CA HIS A 510 25.55 5.95 -13.36
C HIS A 510 26.43 4.81 -12.84
N PRO A 511 26.21 3.55 -13.28
CA PRO A 511 27.19 2.50 -13.06
C PRO A 511 28.40 2.81 -13.95
N SER A 512 29.53 3.12 -13.32
CA SER A 512 30.86 3.35 -13.92
C SER A 512 30.95 4.46 -14.99
N SER A 513 31.49 5.61 -14.58
CA SER A 513 32.42 6.37 -15.41
C SER A 513 33.75 6.44 -14.65
N PRO A 514 34.90 6.18 -15.29
CA PRO A 514 36.19 6.29 -14.61
C PRO A 514 36.35 7.72 -14.12
N THR A 515 36.47 7.89 -12.81
CA THR A 515 36.72 9.19 -12.21
C THR A 515 38.17 9.57 -12.53
N THR A 516 38.36 10.63 -13.29
CA THR A 516 39.64 11.31 -13.43
C THR A 516 40.04 11.83 -12.04
N PRO A 517 41.27 11.62 -11.56
CA PRO A 517 41.68 12.13 -10.26
C PRO A 517 41.88 13.64 -10.35
N GLY A 518 41.07 14.41 -9.61
CA GLY A 518 41.19 15.87 -9.57
C GLY A 518 40.43 16.49 -8.40
N ASN A 519 41.18 16.75 -7.31
CA ASN A 519 40.94 17.69 -6.21
C ASN A 519 39.59 17.65 -5.45
N ALA A 520 39.62 17.01 -4.27
CA ALA A 520 38.74 17.35 -3.15
C ALA A 520 39.56 18.05 -2.04
N PRO A 521 39.03 19.09 -1.38
CA PRO A 521 39.65 19.63 -0.16
C PRO A 521 39.35 18.71 1.02
N SER A 522 40.39 18.45 1.80
CA SER A 522 40.41 17.62 3.00
C SER A 522 39.66 18.23 4.18
N LYS A 523 38.88 17.40 4.89
CA LYS A 523 38.93 17.15 6.35
C LYS A 523 37.54 16.79 6.86
N LEU A 524 37.38 15.56 7.37
CA LEU A 524 36.49 15.19 8.48
C LEU A 524 36.93 13.81 9.03
N VAL A 525 37.67 13.90 10.13
CA VAL A 525 37.75 13.06 11.35
C VAL A 525 37.60 11.53 11.25
N ASP A 526 38.64 10.86 11.77
CA ASP A 526 38.86 9.43 11.93
C ASP A 526 37.82 8.68 12.79
N GLY A 527 37.55 7.42 12.40
CA GLY A 527 36.84 6.43 13.20
C GLY A 527 36.48 5.15 12.41
N ALA A 528 37.36 4.14 12.47
CA ALA A 528 37.20 2.74 12.02
C ALA A 528 37.01 2.48 10.51
N GLN A 529 38.11 2.31 9.79
CA GLN A 529 38.14 1.93 8.37
C GLN A 529 37.99 0.40 8.18
N ALA A 530 36.95 -0.01 7.45
CA ALA A 530 36.98 -1.23 6.66
C ALA A 530 37.58 -0.89 5.29
N THR A 531 38.71 -1.48 4.93
CA THR A 531 39.46 -1.16 3.70
C THR A 531 38.86 -1.88 2.49
N VAL A 532 38.49 -1.12 1.45
CA VAL A 532 38.16 -1.61 0.11
C VAL A 532 39.39 -1.40 -0.78
N ARG A 533 39.89 -2.44 -1.47
CA ARG A 533 41.05 -2.33 -2.40
C ARG A 533 40.60 -2.34 -3.86
N GLU A 534 41.09 -1.37 -4.63
CA GLU A 534 41.10 -1.36 -6.11
C GLU A 534 42.35 -2.11 -6.61
N SER A 535 42.22 -2.97 -7.62
CA SER A 535 43.34 -3.67 -8.26
C SER A 535 43.44 -3.30 -9.73
N ALA A 536 44.62 -2.87 -10.16
CA ALA A 536 44.97 -2.42 -11.50
C ALA A 536 45.56 -3.57 -12.34
N TYR A 537 45.11 -3.73 -13.61
CA TYR A 537 45.86 -4.35 -14.71
C TYR A 537 45.26 -3.91 -16.07
N ILE A 538 46.12 -3.42 -16.97
CA ILE A 538 45.88 -3.13 -18.41
C ILE A 538 46.93 -3.95 -19.18
N PRO A 539 46.63 -4.56 -20.34
CA PRO A 539 47.06 -3.96 -21.61
C PRO A 539 46.07 -4.08 -22.79
N LEU A 540 46.03 -2.98 -23.56
CA LEU A 540 45.90 -2.85 -25.02
C LEU A 540 44.91 -3.74 -25.80
N CYS A 541 43.85 -3.11 -26.33
CA CYS A 541 43.68 -2.91 -27.78
C CYS A 541 42.41 -2.08 -28.05
N TRP A 542 42.59 -0.83 -28.50
CA TRP A 542 41.49 0.04 -28.95
C TRP A 542 41.89 0.62 -30.31
N ARG A 543 41.22 0.19 -31.39
CA ARG A 543 41.09 0.92 -32.67
C ARG A 543 40.01 0.26 -33.54
N ARG A 544 39.15 1.11 -34.12
CA ARG A 544 37.99 0.87 -35.01
C ARG A 544 36.70 0.53 -34.24
N ALA A 545 35.57 1.24 -34.35
CA ALA A 545 35.13 2.19 -35.36
C ALA A 545 34.17 3.23 -34.76
N LYS A 546 34.50 4.52 -34.93
CA LYS A 546 33.55 5.64 -34.92
C LYS A 546 33.15 5.93 -36.37
N SER A 547 32.31 5.08 -36.96
CA SER A 547 31.74 5.32 -38.31
C SER A 547 30.45 4.49 -38.53
N ALA A 548 29.45 4.61 -37.66
CA ALA A 548 28.11 4.07 -37.93
C ALA A 548 27.03 4.75 -37.05
N CYS A 549 27.05 6.08 -36.95
CA CYS A 549 25.97 6.88 -36.37
C CYS A 549 25.33 7.74 -37.46
N ALA A 550 24.59 7.11 -38.37
CA ALA A 550 23.67 7.82 -39.28
C ALA A 550 22.63 6.92 -39.99
N ALA A 551 22.72 5.59 -39.90
CA ALA A 551 21.73 4.69 -40.49
C ALA A 551 21.44 3.55 -39.54
N LEU A 552 20.32 3.65 -38.81
CA LEU A 552 19.53 2.64 -38.08
C LEU A 552 18.75 3.35 -36.95
N CYS A 553 18.00 4.39 -37.33
CA CYS A 553 16.91 4.93 -36.52
C CYS A 553 15.61 4.53 -37.21
N ASN A 554 15.28 3.24 -37.10
CA ASN A 554 13.93 2.68 -37.14
C ASN A 554 14.06 1.26 -36.61
N GLU A 555 13.13 0.85 -35.74
CA GLU A 555 13.08 -0.43 -35.03
C GLU A 555 13.87 -0.48 -33.70
N CYS A 556 13.22 -0.01 -32.64
CA CYS A 556 13.46 -0.50 -31.28
C CYS A 556 12.09 -0.79 -30.66
N GLU A 557 11.63 -2.02 -30.80
CA GLU A 557 10.48 -2.55 -30.05
C GLU A 557 10.79 -2.56 -28.54
N PRO A 558 9.83 -2.14 -27.69
CA PRO A 558 10.03 -2.13 -26.24
C PRO A 558 9.99 -3.57 -25.67
N PRO A 559 10.66 -3.83 -24.53
CA PRO A 559 10.75 -5.16 -23.95
C PRO A 559 9.37 -5.71 -23.56
N MET A 560 9.07 -6.90 -24.09
CA MET A 560 7.79 -7.62 -24.19
C MET A 560 7.05 -7.97 -22.86
N ASN A 561 7.43 -7.39 -21.72
CA ASN A 561 6.88 -7.73 -20.39
C ASN A 561 6.33 -6.53 -19.57
N GLU A 562 6.57 -5.28 -19.98
CA GLU A 562 5.88 -4.09 -19.43
C GLU A 562 4.59 -3.74 -20.20
N LEU A 563 4.46 -4.19 -21.45
CA LEU A 563 3.27 -4.00 -22.30
C LEU A 563 2.02 -4.74 -21.77
N LYS A 564 2.17 -5.82 -21.00
CA LYS A 564 1.05 -6.67 -20.53
C LYS A 564 0.12 -6.03 -19.49
N ARG A 565 0.41 -4.79 -19.04
CA ARG A 565 -0.36 -4.06 -18.00
C ARG A 565 -0.78 -2.65 -18.42
N ILE A 566 -0.47 -2.24 -19.65
CA ILE A 566 -1.10 -1.08 -20.26
C ILE A 566 -2.58 -1.46 -20.42
N PRO A 567 -3.55 -0.60 -20.04
CA PRO A 567 -4.94 -0.85 -20.36
C PRO A 567 -5.02 -1.10 -21.87
N TYR A 568 -5.60 -2.21 -22.30
CA TYR A 568 -5.71 -2.52 -23.72
C TYR A 568 -6.32 -1.31 -24.43
N GLN A 569 -5.73 -0.89 -25.55
CA GLN A 569 -6.29 0.22 -26.30
C GLN A 569 -7.71 -0.16 -26.72
N PRO A 570 -8.71 0.70 -26.47
CA PRO A 570 -10.05 0.42 -26.92
C PRO A 570 -10.04 0.32 -28.45
N ILE A 571 -10.45 -0.83 -28.97
CA ILE A 571 -10.63 -1.01 -30.41
C ILE A 571 -11.85 -0.17 -30.79
N LYS A 572 -11.61 0.98 -31.42
CA LYS A 572 -12.68 1.88 -31.88
C LYS A 572 -13.26 1.33 -33.18
N ASP A 573 -14.57 1.49 -33.35
CA ASP A 573 -15.28 1.30 -34.61
C ASP A 573 -15.25 -0.12 -35.21
N LEU A 574 -14.98 -1.14 -34.38
CA LEU A 574 -15.07 -2.54 -34.82
C LEU A 574 -16.54 -2.93 -35.00
N LEU A 575 -16.91 -3.39 -36.19
CA LEU A 575 -18.23 -3.92 -36.50
C LEU A 575 -18.22 -5.46 -36.45
N PRO A 576 -19.35 -6.12 -36.11
CA PRO A 576 -19.47 -7.57 -36.23
C PRO A 576 -19.19 -8.02 -37.67
N ARG A 577 -18.50 -9.15 -37.82
CA ARG A 577 -18.31 -9.75 -39.14
C ARG A 577 -19.61 -10.38 -39.61
N PRO A 578 -19.85 -10.46 -40.94
CA PRO A 578 -20.92 -11.29 -41.48
C PRO A 578 -20.78 -12.73 -40.99
N ALA A 579 -21.90 -13.39 -40.67
CA ALA A 579 -21.86 -14.81 -40.35
C ALA A 579 -21.34 -15.61 -41.56
N SER A 580 -20.46 -16.58 -41.29
CA SER A 580 -19.94 -17.51 -42.29
C SER A 580 -20.56 -18.90 -42.09
N GLY A 581 -21.22 -19.42 -43.13
CA GLY A 581 -22.00 -20.67 -43.06
C GLY A 581 -23.48 -20.44 -42.78
N THR A 582 -24.21 -21.51 -42.45
CA THR A 582 -25.66 -21.47 -42.22
C THR A 582 -25.98 -21.10 -40.77
N SER A 583 -26.62 -19.95 -40.56
CA SER A 583 -27.12 -19.52 -39.24
C SER A 583 -28.44 -20.23 -38.89
N GLU A 584 -28.37 -21.50 -38.49
CA GLU A 584 -29.56 -22.25 -38.06
C GLU A 584 -30.22 -21.59 -36.84
N ARG A 585 -31.56 -21.58 -36.80
CA ARG A 585 -32.32 -20.96 -35.69
C ARG A 585 -32.13 -21.71 -34.37
N VAL A 586 -32.06 -23.04 -34.43
CA VAL A 586 -31.83 -23.93 -33.30
C VAL A 586 -30.86 -25.01 -33.75
N MET A 587 -29.75 -25.15 -33.04
CA MET A 587 -28.72 -26.15 -33.29
C MET A 587 -28.72 -27.16 -32.12
N PRO A 588 -29.27 -28.37 -32.31
CA PRO A 588 -29.24 -29.41 -31.27
C PRO A 588 -27.81 -29.87 -31.01
N LEU A 589 -27.50 -30.18 -29.74
CA LEU A 589 -26.19 -30.70 -29.33
C LEU A 589 -26.29 -32.19 -28.98
N PRO A 590 -25.27 -33.00 -29.33
CA PRO A 590 -25.21 -34.40 -28.89
C PRO A 590 -25.14 -34.48 -27.36
N GLN A 591 -25.62 -35.57 -26.76
CA GLN A 591 -25.58 -35.71 -25.30
C GLN A 591 -24.12 -35.76 -24.79
N PRO A 592 -23.80 -35.09 -23.67
CA PRO A 592 -22.46 -35.08 -23.11
C PRO A 592 -22.13 -36.43 -22.46
N ASP A 593 -20.89 -36.91 -22.62
CA ASP A 593 -20.41 -38.09 -21.89
C ASP A 593 -20.31 -37.76 -20.39
N ARG A 594 -20.77 -38.71 -19.56
CA ARG A 594 -20.81 -38.59 -18.10
C ARG A 594 -19.82 -39.51 -17.39
N THR A 595 -19.13 -40.36 -18.14
CA THR A 595 -18.36 -41.49 -17.62
C THR A 595 -16.87 -41.39 -17.89
N ASN A 596 -16.48 -40.85 -19.05
CA ASN A 596 -15.08 -40.69 -19.42
C ASN A 596 -14.56 -39.27 -19.16
N GLY A 597 -13.26 -39.16 -18.95
CA GLY A 597 -12.57 -37.88 -18.77
C GLY A 597 -11.29 -38.02 -17.97
N LEU A 598 -10.44 -36.99 -18.04
CA LEU A 598 -9.26 -36.89 -17.20
C LEU A 598 -9.69 -36.81 -15.72
N PRO A 599 -9.00 -37.48 -14.78
CA PRO A 599 -9.27 -37.30 -13.35
C PRO A 599 -9.20 -35.81 -12.98
N LEU A 600 -10.05 -35.36 -12.06
CA LEU A 600 -10.12 -33.95 -11.64
C LEU A 600 -8.74 -33.38 -11.27
N MET A 601 -7.93 -34.17 -10.56
CA MET A 601 -6.56 -33.77 -10.18
C MET A 601 -5.64 -33.58 -11.38
N GLY A 602 -5.82 -34.38 -12.44
CA GLY A 602 -5.12 -34.20 -13.71
C GLY A 602 -5.56 -32.92 -14.40
N ALA A 603 -6.87 -32.65 -14.47
CA ALA A 603 -7.40 -31.43 -15.07
C ALA A 603 -6.92 -30.17 -14.32
N LEU A 604 -6.85 -30.22 -12.98
CA LEU A 604 -6.29 -29.14 -12.16
C LEU A 604 -4.81 -28.90 -12.43
N TRP A 605 -4.02 -29.96 -12.57
CA TRP A 605 -2.59 -29.86 -12.91
C TRP A 605 -2.34 -29.25 -14.28
N GLN A 606 -3.16 -29.63 -15.27
CA GLN A 606 -3.02 -29.19 -16.65
C GLN A 606 -3.69 -27.83 -16.93
N ARG A 607 -4.44 -27.28 -15.97
CA ARG A 607 -5.18 -26.02 -16.15
C ARG A 607 -4.21 -24.87 -16.41
N MET A 608 -4.24 -24.33 -17.63
CA MET A 608 -3.47 -23.16 -18.04
C MET A 608 -4.29 -22.19 -18.89
N SER A 609 -3.74 -21.00 -19.16
CA SER A 609 -4.40 -20.01 -20.04
C SER A 609 -3.66 -19.95 -21.38
N THR A 610 -4.34 -20.32 -22.45
CA THR A 610 -3.82 -20.36 -23.83
C THR A 610 -4.32 -19.14 -24.60
N ARG A 611 -3.46 -18.51 -25.42
CA ARG A 611 -3.80 -17.26 -26.15
C ARG A 611 -3.53 -17.34 -27.65
N GLU A 612 -3.00 -18.47 -28.13
CA GLU A 612 -2.78 -18.77 -29.54
C GLU A 612 -3.57 -20.03 -29.86
N PHE A 613 -4.44 -19.94 -30.86
CA PHE A 613 -5.41 -20.97 -31.18
C PHE A 613 -5.30 -21.36 -32.65
N ASP A 614 -5.47 -22.64 -32.92
CA ASP A 614 -5.80 -23.15 -34.24
C ASP A 614 -7.22 -22.68 -34.63
N GLU A 615 -7.43 -22.38 -35.91
CA GLU A 615 -8.73 -21.93 -36.44
C GLU A 615 -9.70 -23.11 -36.68
N GLN A 616 -9.24 -24.36 -36.55
CA GLN A 616 -10.08 -25.55 -36.65
C GLN A 616 -11.28 -25.48 -35.68
N PRO A 617 -12.52 -25.70 -36.17
CA PRO A 617 -13.70 -25.72 -35.32
C PRO A 617 -13.62 -26.88 -34.32
N LEU A 618 -14.19 -26.66 -33.13
CA LEU A 618 -14.44 -27.75 -32.18
C LEU A 618 -15.40 -28.76 -32.82
N SER A 619 -15.24 -30.04 -32.49
CA SER A 619 -16.27 -31.03 -32.86
C SER A 619 -17.59 -30.71 -32.15
N GLN A 620 -18.72 -31.18 -32.69
CA GLN A 620 -20.03 -30.99 -32.04
C GLN A 620 -20.06 -31.61 -30.64
N GLN A 621 -19.38 -32.75 -30.44
CA GLN A 621 -19.24 -33.36 -29.12
C GLN A 621 -18.45 -32.45 -28.16
N GLN A 622 -17.32 -31.89 -28.63
CA GLN A 622 -16.51 -31.00 -27.80
C GLN A 622 -17.25 -29.73 -27.38
N LEU A 623 -18.02 -29.15 -28.30
CA LEU A 623 -18.85 -27.96 -28.03
C LEU A 623 -19.99 -28.29 -27.06
N SER A 624 -20.64 -29.45 -27.23
CA SER A 624 -21.67 -29.96 -26.33
C SER A 624 -21.17 -30.07 -24.89
N GLU A 625 -20.09 -30.82 -24.69
CA GLU A 625 -19.55 -31.11 -23.36
C GLU A 625 -18.97 -29.85 -22.70
N LEU A 626 -18.41 -28.94 -23.49
CA LEU A 626 -17.96 -27.63 -23.02
C LEU A 626 -19.12 -26.81 -22.43
N LEU A 627 -20.22 -26.69 -23.18
CA LEU A 627 -21.40 -25.93 -22.75
C LEU A 627 -22.10 -26.60 -21.57
N TRP A 628 -22.14 -27.94 -21.55
CA TRP A 628 -22.64 -28.69 -20.41
C TRP A 628 -21.77 -28.50 -19.16
N ALA A 629 -20.44 -28.57 -19.27
CA ALA A 629 -19.53 -28.31 -18.16
C ALA A 629 -19.74 -26.89 -17.60
N ALA A 630 -19.84 -25.89 -18.48
CA ALA A 630 -20.02 -24.49 -18.08
C ALA A 630 -21.38 -24.21 -17.42
N ALA A 631 -22.50 -24.75 -17.95
CA ALA A 631 -23.85 -24.31 -17.56
C ALA A 631 -24.95 -25.40 -17.64
N GLY A 632 -24.59 -26.65 -17.89
CA GLY A 632 -25.51 -27.76 -18.10
C GLY A 632 -26.32 -28.16 -16.87
N VAL A 633 -27.44 -28.85 -17.12
CA VAL A 633 -28.25 -29.49 -16.08
C VAL A 633 -27.59 -30.81 -15.67
N ASN A 634 -27.37 -31.02 -14.37
CA ASN A 634 -26.73 -32.22 -13.83
C ASN A 634 -27.61 -33.03 -12.87
N ARG A 635 -28.81 -32.55 -12.56
CA ARG A 635 -29.79 -33.19 -11.68
C ARG A 635 -31.15 -33.17 -12.37
N SER A 636 -31.81 -34.34 -12.47
CA SER A 636 -33.10 -34.50 -13.16
C SER A 636 -34.30 -34.03 -12.34
N HIS A 637 -34.23 -34.10 -11.00
CA HIS A 637 -35.22 -33.52 -10.10
C HIS A 637 -34.82 -32.08 -9.75
N GLY A 638 -35.29 -31.12 -10.55
CA GLY A 638 -35.02 -29.68 -10.42
C GLY A 638 -34.15 -29.11 -11.55
N SER A 639 -34.02 -27.78 -11.61
CA SER A 639 -33.21 -27.08 -12.63
C SER A 639 -31.70 -27.01 -12.28
N GLY A 640 -31.22 -27.95 -11.46
CA GLY A 640 -29.88 -27.96 -10.86
C GLY A 640 -28.77 -27.98 -11.91
N ARG A 641 -27.84 -27.01 -11.82
CA ARG A 641 -26.74 -26.83 -12.78
C ARG A 641 -25.41 -27.39 -12.27
N THR A 642 -24.45 -27.52 -13.20
CA THR A 642 -23.04 -27.87 -12.93
C THR A 642 -22.29 -26.79 -12.15
N ALA A 643 -22.73 -25.53 -12.24
CA ALA A 643 -22.18 -24.41 -11.49
C ALA A 643 -23.18 -23.91 -10.42
N PRO A 644 -22.69 -23.43 -9.26
CA PRO A 644 -23.54 -22.83 -8.23
C PRO A 644 -24.03 -21.44 -8.66
N SER A 645 -25.22 -21.06 -8.16
CA SER A 645 -25.80 -19.74 -8.38
C SER A 645 -26.55 -19.24 -7.13
N PRO A 646 -26.64 -17.91 -6.93
CA PRO A 646 -27.37 -17.34 -5.79
C PRO A 646 -28.84 -17.78 -5.82
N HIS A 647 -29.35 -18.21 -4.67
CA HIS A 647 -30.73 -18.69 -4.50
C HIS A 647 -31.15 -19.85 -5.42
N GLY A 648 -30.21 -20.51 -6.12
CA GLY A 648 -30.52 -21.53 -7.12
C GLY A 648 -31.06 -20.95 -8.45
N GLU A 649 -31.11 -19.62 -8.60
CA GLU A 649 -31.60 -18.95 -9.80
C GLU A 649 -30.54 -18.94 -10.90
N ALA A 650 -30.96 -19.11 -12.16
CA ALA A 650 -30.05 -19.07 -13.31
C ALA A 650 -29.70 -17.62 -13.69
N VAL A 651 -28.94 -16.95 -12.84
CA VAL A 651 -28.60 -15.52 -12.97
C VAL A 651 -27.58 -15.23 -14.07
N ILE A 652 -26.87 -16.24 -14.57
CA ILE A 652 -25.95 -16.15 -15.71
C ILE A 652 -26.48 -16.96 -16.89
N GLU A 653 -26.55 -16.31 -18.05
CA GLU A 653 -26.79 -16.95 -19.34
C GLU A 653 -25.46 -17.09 -20.10
N VAL A 654 -25.25 -18.25 -20.74
CA VAL A 654 -24.07 -18.49 -21.58
C VAL A 654 -24.44 -18.31 -23.03
N TYR A 655 -23.70 -17.44 -23.72
CA TYR A 655 -23.75 -17.28 -25.15
C TYR A 655 -22.51 -17.86 -25.80
N ALA A 656 -22.65 -18.51 -26.95
CA ALA A 656 -21.56 -18.99 -27.78
C ALA A 656 -21.50 -18.15 -29.07
N ALA A 657 -20.42 -17.42 -29.28
CA ALA A 657 -20.12 -16.74 -30.53
C ALA A 657 -19.32 -17.69 -31.43
N LEU A 658 -19.92 -18.05 -32.56
CA LEU A 658 -19.40 -18.96 -33.57
C LEU A 658 -19.27 -18.21 -34.91
N PRO A 659 -18.49 -18.74 -35.88
CA PRO A 659 -18.45 -18.17 -37.23
C PRO A 659 -19.85 -18.03 -37.86
N ALA A 660 -20.74 -19.00 -37.63
CA ALA A 660 -22.09 -19.01 -38.18
C ALA A 660 -23.09 -18.10 -37.44
N GLY A 661 -22.73 -17.53 -36.29
CA GLY A 661 -23.64 -16.66 -35.54
C GLY A 661 -23.38 -16.63 -34.03
N LEU A 662 -24.11 -15.74 -33.36
CA LEU A 662 -24.20 -15.68 -31.90
C LEU A 662 -25.40 -16.49 -31.43
N TYR A 663 -25.16 -17.44 -30.52
CA TYR A 663 -26.16 -18.34 -29.98
C TYR A 663 -26.25 -18.23 -28.46
N ARG A 664 -27.46 -18.38 -27.90
CA ARG A 664 -27.68 -18.60 -26.47
C ARG A 664 -27.76 -20.10 -26.20
N TYR A 665 -27.08 -20.59 -25.18
CA TYR A 665 -27.19 -21.98 -24.76
C TYR A 665 -28.42 -22.20 -23.88
N ASP A 666 -29.35 -23.03 -24.37
CA ASP A 666 -30.47 -23.54 -23.59
C ASP A 666 -30.05 -24.86 -22.94
N ALA A 667 -29.74 -24.81 -21.65
CA ALA A 667 -29.29 -25.98 -20.90
C ALA A 667 -30.40 -26.98 -20.59
N ILE A 668 -31.68 -26.59 -20.63
CA ILE A 668 -32.80 -27.50 -20.36
C ILE A 668 -32.98 -28.43 -21.55
N HIS A 669 -32.99 -27.85 -22.75
CA HIS A 669 -33.14 -28.60 -24.00
C HIS A 669 -31.80 -29.06 -24.60
N HIS A 670 -30.68 -28.65 -23.98
CA HIS A 670 -29.32 -28.93 -24.42
C HIS A 670 -29.11 -28.59 -25.91
N CYS A 671 -29.38 -27.33 -26.26
CA CYS A 671 -29.25 -26.83 -27.64
C CYS A 671 -28.77 -25.36 -27.66
N LEU A 672 -28.32 -24.91 -28.84
CA LEU A 672 -27.96 -23.52 -29.10
C LEU A 672 -29.10 -22.83 -29.87
N VAL A 673 -29.61 -21.72 -29.34
CA VAL A 673 -30.68 -20.91 -29.95
C VAL A 673 -30.08 -19.64 -30.54
N LEU A 674 -30.30 -19.38 -31.82
CA LEU A 674 -29.73 -18.23 -32.51
C LEU A 674 -30.24 -16.92 -31.89
N LYS A 675 -29.31 -16.09 -31.41
CA LYS A 675 -29.58 -14.74 -30.93
C LYS A 675 -29.39 -13.72 -32.05
N ARG A 676 -28.32 -13.85 -32.85
CA ARG A 676 -28.03 -12.94 -33.97
C ARG A 676 -27.17 -13.63 -35.03
N ALA A 677 -27.53 -13.48 -36.30
CA ALA A 677 -26.80 -14.03 -37.44
C ALA A 677 -25.57 -13.16 -37.83
N VAL A 678 -24.65 -12.99 -36.89
CA VAL A 678 -23.39 -12.25 -37.07
C VAL A 678 -22.26 -12.93 -36.30
N ASP A 679 -21.03 -12.81 -36.78
CA ASP A 679 -19.83 -13.26 -36.06
C ASP A 679 -19.30 -12.11 -35.19
N VAL A 680 -19.53 -12.24 -33.87
CA VAL A 680 -19.09 -11.27 -32.86
C VAL A 680 -17.83 -11.71 -32.12
N ARG A 681 -17.12 -12.76 -32.55
CA ARG A 681 -15.93 -13.25 -31.84
C ARG A 681 -14.90 -12.14 -31.62
N SER A 682 -14.58 -11.38 -32.66
CA SER A 682 -13.67 -10.21 -32.58
C SER A 682 -14.10 -9.10 -31.60
N MET A 683 -15.34 -9.13 -31.12
CA MET A 683 -15.92 -8.12 -30.22
C MET A 683 -15.90 -8.54 -28.74
N THR A 684 -15.54 -9.79 -28.43
CA THR A 684 -15.64 -10.35 -27.07
C THR A 684 -14.52 -9.87 -26.15
N GLY A 685 -13.72 -8.87 -26.57
CA GLY A 685 -12.90 -8.01 -25.70
C GLY A 685 -11.73 -7.35 -26.46
N TYR A 686 -10.80 -6.73 -25.73
CA TYR A 686 -9.80 -5.81 -26.30
C TYR A 686 -8.47 -6.40 -26.81
N GLN A 687 -8.37 -7.72 -27.01
CA GLN A 687 -7.11 -8.37 -27.41
C GLN A 687 -7.12 -8.81 -28.88
N ASP A 688 -5.93 -8.91 -29.46
CA ASP A 688 -5.60 -9.15 -30.87
C ASP A 688 -5.80 -10.60 -31.36
N PHE A 689 -5.82 -11.59 -30.46
CA PHE A 689 -6.00 -13.02 -30.80
C PHE A 689 -7.47 -13.48 -30.92
N VAL A 690 -8.40 -12.57 -30.73
CA VAL A 690 -9.80 -12.86 -30.36
C VAL A 690 -10.68 -13.22 -31.56
N GLY A 691 -10.33 -12.71 -32.74
CA GLY A 691 -11.06 -13.01 -33.98
C GLY A 691 -10.73 -14.34 -34.64
N LYS A 692 -9.71 -15.08 -34.15
CA LYS A 692 -9.17 -16.30 -34.78
C LYS A 692 -9.62 -17.60 -34.11
N ALA A 693 -9.91 -17.57 -32.81
CA ALA A 693 -10.34 -18.76 -32.10
C ALA A 693 -11.72 -19.26 -32.60
N PRO A 694 -11.97 -20.58 -32.58
CA PRO A 694 -13.19 -21.17 -33.12
C PRO A 694 -14.44 -20.82 -32.31
N VAL A 695 -14.34 -20.58 -31.00
CA VAL A 695 -15.48 -20.18 -30.16
C VAL A 695 -15.10 -19.19 -29.06
N ASP A 696 -15.97 -18.22 -28.83
CA ASP A 696 -15.98 -17.42 -27.60
C ASP A 696 -17.26 -17.69 -26.82
N LEU A 697 -17.12 -18.01 -25.53
CA LEU A 697 -18.23 -18.01 -24.59
C LEU A 697 -18.37 -16.62 -23.96
N VAL A 698 -19.59 -16.11 -23.84
CA VAL A 698 -19.90 -14.86 -23.13
C VAL A 698 -20.87 -15.15 -22.00
N TYR A 699 -20.50 -14.77 -20.78
CA TYR A 699 -21.26 -14.97 -19.56
C TYR A 699 -22.02 -13.69 -19.24
N VAL A 700 -23.33 -13.71 -19.44
CA VAL A 700 -24.23 -12.55 -19.34
C VAL A 700 -25.06 -12.65 -18.08
N ALA A 701 -24.96 -11.65 -17.21
CA ALA A 701 -25.80 -11.52 -16.03
C ALA A 701 -27.20 -11.04 -16.42
N ASN A 702 -28.23 -11.75 -15.98
CA ASN A 702 -29.61 -11.28 -16.08
C ASN A 702 -30.03 -10.64 -14.75
N HIS A 703 -30.09 -9.31 -14.73
CA HIS A 703 -30.47 -8.53 -13.56
C HIS A 703 -31.96 -8.66 -13.20
N GLY A 704 -32.83 -9.00 -14.17
CA GLY A 704 -34.23 -9.35 -13.93
C GLY A 704 -34.39 -10.55 -12.99
N ARG A 705 -33.48 -11.53 -13.05
CA ARG A 705 -33.44 -12.70 -12.15
C ARG A 705 -32.73 -12.44 -10.82
N MET A 706 -32.28 -11.21 -10.57
CA MET A 706 -31.55 -10.82 -9.37
C MET A 706 -32.27 -9.74 -8.57
N GLN A 707 -33.60 -9.58 -8.75
CA GLN A 707 -34.36 -8.55 -8.05
C GLN A 707 -34.32 -8.73 -6.53
N GLU A 708 -34.39 -9.97 -6.04
CA GLU A 708 -34.32 -10.33 -4.62
C GLU A 708 -32.90 -10.21 -4.04
N VAL A 709 -31.87 -10.15 -4.88
CA VAL A 709 -30.49 -9.90 -4.44
C VAL A 709 -30.31 -8.41 -4.17
N PRO A 710 -29.77 -8.00 -3.00
CA PRO A 710 -29.50 -6.60 -2.70
C PRO A 710 -28.68 -5.90 -3.81
N PRO A 711 -29.07 -4.70 -4.27
CA PRO A 711 -28.45 -4.04 -5.43
C PRO A 711 -26.92 -3.97 -5.39
N GLY A 712 -26.33 -3.64 -4.22
CA GLY A 712 -24.88 -3.56 -4.05
C GLY A 712 -24.13 -4.90 -4.12
N LEU A 713 -24.83 -6.04 -4.08
CA LEU A 713 -24.25 -7.39 -4.13
C LEU A 713 -24.45 -8.08 -5.49
N ARG A 714 -25.34 -7.58 -6.35
CA ARG A 714 -25.69 -8.20 -7.64
C ARG A 714 -24.47 -8.44 -8.52
N GLU A 715 -23.59 -7.45 -8.67
CA GLU A 715 -22.38 -7.60 -9.47
C GLU A 715 -21.40 -8.62 -8.86
N THR A 716 -21.30 -8.68 -7.53
CA THR A 716 -20.44 -9.64 -6.83
C THR A 716 -20.93 -11.07 -7.04
N PHE A 717 -22.25 -11.30 -6.88
CA PHE A 717 -22.84 -12.62 -7.08
C PHE A 717 -22.81 -13.06 -8.54
N ALA A 718 -23.08 -12.15 -9.47
CA ALA A 718 -22.93 -12.43 -10.90
C ALA A 718 -21.48 -12.79 -11.27
N ALA A 719 -20.49 -12.03 -10.78
CA ALA A 719 -19.08 -12.31 -11.03
C ALA A 719 -18.62 -13.65 -10.41
N ALA A 720 -19.10 -13.99 -9.21
CA ALA A 720 -18.80 -15.27 -8.57
C ALA A 720 -19.41 -16.45 -9.33
N ALA A 721 -20.68 -16.36 -9.72
CA ALA A 721 -21.36 -17.39 -10.52
C ALA A 721 -20.68 -17.58 -11.89
N ALA A 722 -20.43 -16.48 -12.62
CA ALA A 722 -19.71 -16.53 -13.89
C ALA A 722 -18.29 -17.10 -13.73
N GLY A 723 -17.59 -16.75 -12.65
CA GLY A 723 -16.27 -17.30 -12.33
C GLY A 723 -16.27 -18.81 -12.11
N ALA A 724 -17.29 -19.35 -11.45
CA ALA A 724 -17.44 -20.80 -11.27
C ALA A 724 -17.69 -21.51 -12.63
N MET A 725 -18.56 -20.96 -13.47
CA MET A 725 -18.86 -21.49 -14.81
C MET A 725 -17.62 -21.46 -15.73
N VAL A 726 -16.87 -20.36 -15.69
CA VAL A 726 -15.57 -20.23 -16.38
C VAL A 726 -14.58 -21.29 -15.92
N GLN A 727 -14.52 -21.54 -14.62
CA GLN A 727 -13.59 -22.53 -14.07
C GLN A 727 -13.98 -23.95 -14.48
N ASN A 728 -15.26 -24.28 -14.55
CA ASN A 728 -15.72 -25.55 -15.12
C ASN A 728 -15.28 -25.70 -16.58
N ALA A 729 -15.47 -24.66 -17.41
CA ALA A 729 -15.00 -24.65 -18.79
C ALA A 729 -13.47 -24.81 -18.88
N TYR A 730 -12.70 -24.18 -17.99
CA TYR A 730 -11.24 -24.35 -17.92
C TYR A 730 -10.82 -25.79 -17.64
N LEU A 731 -11.48 -26.45 -16.69
CA LEU A 731 -11.17 -27.82 -16.31
C LEU A 731 -11.56 -28.80 -17.42
N TYR A 732 -12.70 -28.57 -18.05
CA TYR A 732 -13.10 -29.34 -19.23
C TYR A 732 -12.09 -29.17 -20.38
N CYS A 733 -11.67 -27.93 -20.69
CA CYS A 733 -10.67 -27.69 -21.71
C CYS A 733 -9.35 -28.41 -21.41
N ALA A 734 -8.90 -28.38 -20.16
CA ALA A 734 -7.72 -29.14 -19.74
C ALA A 734 -7.90 -30.67 -19.93
N SER A 735 -9.08 -31.22 -19.61
CA SER A 735 -9.35 -32.65 -19.84
C SER A 735 -9.47 -33.04 -21.31
N ALA A 736 -9.90 -32.11 -22.17
CA ALA A 736 -10.15 -32.34 -23.59
C ALA A 736 -8.99 -31.92 -24.52
N GLY A 737 -7.86 -31.50 -23.95
CA GLY A 737 -6.70 -31.01 -24.71
C GLY A 737 -6.94 -29.68 -25.45
N LEU A 738 -7.90 -28.88 -24.97
CA LEU A 738 -8.22 -27.56 -25.52
C LEU A 738 -7.53 -26.45 -24.73
N GLY A 739 -7.21 -25.36 -25.43
CA GLY A 739 -6.80 -24.10 -24.82
C GLY A 739 -8.00 -23.25 -24.41
N ALA A 740 -7.87 -22.48 -23.34
CA ALA A 740 -8.87 -21.49 -22.95
C ALA A 740 -8.25 -20.23 -22.33
N VAL A 741 -8.89 -19.08 -22.49
CA VAL A 741 -8.56 -17.85 -21.76
C VAL A 741 -9.77 -17.04 -21.35
N VAL A 742 -10.01 -16.89 -20.05
CA VAL A 742 -11.01 -15.97 -19.51
C VAL A 742 -10.55 -14.52 -19.61
N ARG A 743 -11.49 -13.62 -19.87
CA ARG A 743 -11.26 -12.21 -20.10
C ARG A 743 -12.35 -11.39 -19.40
N GLY A 744 -11.91 -10.45 -18.56
CA GLY A 744 -12.78 -9.48 -17.88
C GLY A 744 -12.66 -8.05 -18.44
N TRP A 745 -11.76 -7.84 -19.40
CA TRP A 745 -11.63 -6.57 -20.11
C TRP A 745 -12.60 -6.57 -21.30
N LEU A 746 -13.82 -6.11 -21.04
CA LEU A 746 -14.92 -6.04 -22.00
C LEU A 746 -15.43 -4.61 -22.11
N ASN A 747 -15.73 -4.15 -23.33
CA ASN A 747 -16.61 -3.01 -23.49
C ASN A 747 -18.06 -3.49 -23.30
N ARG A 748 -18.52 -3.56 -22.04
CA ARG A 748 -19.83 -4.19 -21.71
C ARG A 748 -20.99 -3.59 -22.51
N ARG A 749 -21.02 -2.26 -22.67
CA ARG A 749 -22.07 -1.55 -23.40
C ARG A 749 -22.05 -1.87 -24.90
N GLN A 750 -20.88 -1.75 -25.53
CA GLN A 750 -20.72 -2.03 -26.96
C GLN A 750 -21.00 -3.51 -27.27
N LEU A 751 -20.51 -4.42 -26.43
CA LEU A 751 -20.75 -5.85 -26.60
C LEU A 751 -22.24 -6.19 -26.43
N ALA A 752 -22.94 -5.59 -25.46
CA ALA A 752 -24.37 -5.79 -25.28
C ALA A 752 -25.18 -5.34 -26.50
N GLU A 753 -24.83 -4.19 -27.09
CA GLU A 753 -25.44 -3.68 -28.32
C GLU A 753 -25.22 -4.63 -29.52
N HIS A 754 -24.00 -5.13 -29.70
CA HIS A 754 -23.70 -6.08 -30.79
C HIS A 754 -24.31 -7.48 -30.57
N MET A 755 -24.51 -7.88 -29.31
CA MET A 755 -25.22 -9.11 -28.96
C MET A 755 -26.76 -8.94 -28.97
N SER A 756 -27.26 -7.71 -29.15
CA SER A 756 -28.69 -7.38 -29.05
C SER A 756 -29.31 -7.84 -27.73
N LEU A 757 -28.58 -7.63 -26.64
CA LEU A 757 -29.02 -7.92 -25.27
C LEU A 757 -30.09 -6.92 -24.81
N ASN A 758 -30.94 -7.37 -23.90
CA ASN A 758 -31.91 -6.52 -23.22
C ASN A 758 -31.20 -5.58 -22.21
N GLU A 759 -31.89 -4.53 -21.75
CA GLU A 759 -31.32 -3.57 -20.80
C GLU A 759 -30.91 -4.19 -19.45
N ASP A 760 -31.56 -5.28 -19.06
CA ASP A 760 -31.28 -6.04 -17.84
C ASP A 760 -30.22 -7.14 -18.05
N GLU A 761 -29.66 -7.28 -19.24
CA GLU A 761 -28.66 -8.29 -19.61
C GLU A 761 -27.27 -7.66 -19.77
N VAL A 762 -26.34 -7.98 -18.86
CA VAL A 762 -25.01 -7.35 -18.80
C VAL A 762 -23.89 -8.38 -18.98
N PRO A 763 -23.03 -8.27 -20.01
CA PRO A 763 -21.86 -9.13 -20.15
C PRO A 763 -20.88 -8.95 -18.98
N ILE A 764 -20.50 -10.03 -18.30
CA ILE A 764 -19.61 -10.00 -17.13
C ILE A 764 -18.20 -10.49 -17.49
N LEU A 765 -18.11 -11.64 -18.16
CA LEU A 765 -16.85 -12.27 -18.60
C LEU A 765 -17.03 -12.83 -20.01
N SER A 766 -15.92 -12.97 -20.74
CA SER A 766 -15.84 -13.81 -21.93
C SER A 766 -14.73 -14.85 -21.78
N GLN A 767 -14.80 -15.94 -22.54
CA GLN A 767 -13.78 -16.99 -22.54
C GLN A 767 -13.55 -17.50 -23.96
N THR A 768 -12.34 -17.29 -24.45
CA THR A 768 -11.90 -17.70 -25.79
C THR A 768 -11.35 -19.12 -25.73
N ILE A 769 -11.83 -20.00 -26.62
CA ILE A 769 -11.56 -21.44 -26.56
C ILE A 769 -11.25 -21.98 -27.97
N GLY A 770 -10.29 -22.88 -28.05
CA GLY A 770 -9.85 -23.53 -29.29
C GLY A 770 -8.76 -24.56 -29.03
N LYS A 771 -8.35 -25.31 -30.05
CA LYS A 771 -7.12 -26.10 -29.95
C LYS A 771 -5.92 -25.15 -29.85
N PRO A 772 -4.92 -25.41 -29.02
CA PRO A 772 -3.68 -24.63 -29.03
C PRO A 772 -3.01 -24.70 -30.42
N ALA A 773 -2.40 -23.60 -30.88
CA ALA A 773 -1.65 -23.60 -32.12
C ALA A 773 -0.44 -24.57 -32.04
N PRO A 774 -0.07 -25.29 -33.12
CA PRO A 774 1.12 -26.14 -33.14
C PRO A 774 2.39 -25.28 -32.98
N HIS A 775 3.27 -25.66 -32.05
CA HIS A 775 4.61 -25.08 -31.95
C HIS A 775 5.56 -25.77 -32.94
N ASP A 776 6.19 -25.01 -33.84
CA ASP A 776 7.38 -25.48 -34.56
C ASP A 776 8.45 -25.85 -33.53
N SER A 777 8.76 -27.14 -33.45
CA SER A 777 9.81 -27.67 -32.59
C SER A 777 11.16 -27.50 -33.29
N ALA A 778 11.98 -26.55 -32.85
CA ALA A 778 13.42 -26.62 -33.09
C ALA A 778 14.03 -27.71 -32.18
N PRO A 779 14.95 -28.55 -32.67
CA PRO A 779 15.38 -29.76 -31.98
C PRO A 779 16.31 -29.47 -30.79
N VAL A 780 16.17 -30.37 -29.81
CA VAL A 780 16.85 -30.59 -28.51
C VAL A 780 18.20 -29.91 -28.30
#